data_AF-A0A0W0WU93-F1
#
_entry.id   AF-A0A0W0WU93-F1
#
_cell.length_a   1.000
_cell.length_b   1.000
_cell.length_c   1.000
_cell.angle_alpha   90.00
_cell.angle_beta   90.00
_cell.angle_gamma   90.00
#
_symmetry.space_group_name_H-M   'P 1'
#
loop_
_entity.id
_entity.type
_entity.pdbx_description
1 polymer ?
#
loop_
_entity_poly.entity_id
_entity_poly.type
_entity_poly.pdbx_seq_one_letter_code
_entity_poly.pdbx_strand_id
1 'polypeptide(L)'
;MKPIEIASALITGYDLLSANVRDEFENTEAGAIFYAAIAKAEGPITELEAIRDNSWFWQKGTYQKQIDEAIKALADKALTPDVTDSEEYKDLIRQIILKVLPKIYPDIKYLTAEEQFQLASAEFSITLQSKYIQANNDVEAYQSPLIPRSGDPLFYDLIEYYRYSIIETWKRQLATDENLSLIRTNIALGKGLERSRALADFFPFLRDPSLSNPTSATDQLYNAYQLEIEAAEEERRVPNTEKVEEDFLTQLLFQELQAKAGHYIDALQIDSHNLLDEFNQTQANLLAKKILDAFNKGQTLEMHNWLEAYRAELSSYIRNKIELINGKRWSSPILASLTDLAKPLSVLWNNWVTNGSAEFAARVGDAQQFLQYMGAASQNDNPLFWGVDAYNLLRNANQVVETKNTLFNLLIKPFKPLIAEYQDIAKYEKSFLKQIFRTVMPLLIVAGLLVLVGMLLTPFGLPELAFLVLAIPTIFIGLALATKYVTWKNSIYQSLRQWWYGGPFEIPELKVSERMISVFGDQARLNAAQTVQEKDDLLQEFRQTAEAIRAIYIEEMQKLNENEAYFAEHEAGLTEEELKARKANLAEIYALGFEWYDIHSNTQLGIDVVKAVAIKRLSKIADKNYGALLERLQDTEGVLIDQAVNNLVANLNTSLLPDLDQSVEPERDNDEDDNLVFNNGRAPQVSLVAERASLADVVDQANRTQRPSSENARSASAAQPSATNPLRLFSLNCVKEHKKVEKISKLLEKIKYENREDDGSSQADGSSNQGRRPVMGVM
;
A
#
# COMPACT_ATOMS: atom_id res chain seq x y z
N MET A 1 -14.44 -48.02 -63.13
CA MET A 1 -14.67 -46.99 -62.12
C MET A 1 -16.15 -46.77 -62.04
N LYS A 2 -16.69 -46.54 -60.85
CA LYS A 2 -18.09 -46.08 -60.71
C LYS A 2 -18.22 -44.64 -61.25
N PRO A 3 -19.40 -44.19 -61.71
CA PRO A 3 -19.62 -42.82 -62.18
C PRO A 3 -19.13 -41.74 -61.21
N ILE A 4 -19.33 -41.98 -59.91
CA ILE A 4 -18.84 -41.13 -58.81
C ILE A 4 -17.32 -40.98 -58.77
N GLU A 5 -16.56 -42.03 -59.08
CA GLU A 5 -15.09 -42.01 -59.08
C GLU A 5 -14.57 -41.20 -60.27
N ILE A 6 -15.23 -41.32 -61.43
CA ILE A 6 -14.96 -40.50 -62.61
C ILE A 6 -15.31 -39.04 -62.33
N ALA A 7 -16.47 -38.78 -61.72
CA ALA A 7 -16.89 -37.43 -61.33
C ALA A 7 -15.91 -36.78 -60.34
N SER A 8 -15.41 -37.54 -59.36
CA SER A 8 -14.46 -37.05 -58.35
C SER A 8 -13.06 -36.81 -58.91
N ALA A 9 -12.70 -37.50 -60.01
CA ALA A 9 -11.47 -37.23 -60.75
C ALA A 9 -11.54 -35.94 -61.59
N LEU A 10 -12.75 -35.48 -61.95
CA LEU A 10 -12.97 -34.24 -62.70
C LEU A 10 -13.23 -33.05 -61.77
N ILE A 11 -14.06 -33.24 -60.74
CA ILE A 11 -14.36 -32.26 -59.69
C ILE A 11 -13.86 -32.84 -58.37
N THR A 12 -12.69 -32.40 -57.92
CA THR A 12 -12.09 -32.85 -56.67
C THR A 12 -13.06 -32.62 -55.50
N GLY A 13 -13.38 -33.69 -54.74
CA GLY A 13 -14.30 -33.65 -53.60
C GLY A 13 -15.77 -33.89 -53.91
N TYR A 14 -16.12 -34.24 -55.15
CA TYR A 14 -17.50 -34.58 -55.53
C TYR A 14 -18.07 -35.78 -54.75
N ASP A 15 -17.21 -36.72 -54.36
CA ASP A 15 -17.52 -37.85 -53.49
C ASP A 15 -17.84 -37.47 -52.04
N LEU A 16 -17.42 -36.28 -51.58
CA LEU A 16 -17.73 -35.77 -50.23
C LEU A 16 -19.19 -35.31 -50.10
N LEU A 17 -19.89 -35.14 -51.22
CA LEU A 17 -21.28 -34.69 -51.25
C LEU A 17 -22.26 -35.85 -51.06
N SER A 18 -23.42 -35.56 -50.46
CA SER A 18 -24.50 -36.55 -50.33
C SER A 18 -25.11 -36.87 -51.70
N ALA A 19 -25.82 -38.01 -51.81
CA ALA A 19 -26.56 -38.35 -53.03
C ALA A 19 -27.52 -37.23 -53.44
N ASN A 20 -28.32 -36.72 -52.50
CA ASN A 20 -29.30 -35.66 -52.77
C ASN A 20 -28.69 -34.40 -53.40
N VAL A 21 -27.55 -33.92 -52.87
CA VAL A 21 -26.87 -32.72 -53.40
C VAL A 21 -26.36 -32.96 -54.81
N ARG A 22 -25.84 -34.16 -55.08
CA ARG A 22 -25.36 -34.53 -56.41
C ARG A 22 -26.51 -34.65 -57.39
N ASP A 23 -27.60 -35.30 -56.99
CA ASP A 23 -28.80 -35.43 -57.82
C ASP A 23 -29.40 -34.05 -58.13
N GLU A 24 -29.41 -33.12 -57.17
CA GLU A 24 -29.84 -31.74 -57.41
C GLU A 24 -28.99 -31.06 -58.49
N PHE A 25 -27.66 -31.15 -58.40
CA PHE A 25 -26.76 -30.62 -59.42
C PHE A 25 -26.95 -31.30 -60.78
N GLU A 26 -26.99 -32.64 -60.83
CA GLU A 26 -27.14 -33.43 -62.06
C GLU A 26 -28.44 -33.11 -62.82
N ASN A 27 -29.48 -32.66 -62.12
CA ASN A 27 -30.75 -32.24 -62.73
C ASN A 27 -30.76 -30.78 -63.23
N THR A 28 -29.69 -30.01 -63.01
CA THR A 28 -29.53 -28.67 -63.59
C THR A 28 -29.04 -28.74 -65.04
N GLU A 29 -29.15 -27.63 -65.79
CA GLU A 29 -28.67 -27.59 -67.19
C GLU A 29 -27.16 -27.85 -67.28
N ALA A 30 -26.37 -27.25 -66.41
CA ALA A 30 -24.92 -27.46 -66.32
C ALA A 30 -24.58 -28.89 -65.86
N GLY A 31 -25.25 -29.40 -64.81
CA GLY A 31 -25.00 -30.73 -64.29
C GLY A 31 -25.44 -31.85 -65.24
N ALA A 32 -26.49 -31.65 -66.03
CA ALA A 32 -26.90 -32.60 -67.06
C ALA A 32 -25.85 -32.74 -68.17
N ILE A 33 -25.19 -31.63 -68.57
CA ILE A 33 -24.07 -31.64 -69.52
C ILE A 33 -22.88 -32.42 -68.94
N PHE A 34 -22.52 -32.12 -67.68
CA PHE A 34 -21.45 -32.80 -66.96
C PHE A 34 -21.70 -34.31 -66.82
N TYR A 35 -22.88 -34.70 -66.33
CA TYR A 35 -23.25 -36.08 -66.11
C TYR A 35 -23.39 -36.87 -67.42
N ALA A 36 -23.94 -36.26 -68.47
CA ALA A 36 -24.02 -36.89 -69.79
C ALA A 36 -22.63 -37.17 -70.38
N ALA A 37 -21.63 -36.34 -70.11
CA ALA A 37 -20.25 -36.60 -70.50
C ALA A 37 -19.66 -37.79 -69.73
N ILE A 38 -19.90 -37.87 -68.42
CA ILE A 38 -19.47 -39.00 -67.57
C ILE A 38 -20.13 -40.31 -68.00
N ALA A 39 -21.44 -40.33 -68.18
CA ALA A 39 -22.20 -41.51 -68.60
C ALA A 39 -21.73 -42.05 -69.96
N LYS A 40 -21.30 -41.16 -70.89
CA LYS A 40 -20.70 -41.56 -72.17
C LYS A 40 -19.29 -42.13 -72.02
N ALA A 41 -18.54 -41.72 -71.00
CA ALA A 41 -17.16 -42.15 -70.76
C ALA A 41 -17.04 -43.38 -69.83
N GLU A 42 -18.08 -43.67 -69.05
CA GLU A 42 -18.12 -44.78 -68.09
C GLU A 42 -17.83 -46.13 -68.76
N GLY A 43 -18.50 -46.45 -69.87
CA GLY A 43 -18.32 -47.71 -70.60
C GLY A 43 -16.87 -47.91 -71.08
N PRO A 44 -16.30 -46.96 -71.85
CA PRO A 44 -14.91 -47.01 -72.29
C PRO A 44 -13.88 -47.10 -71.15
N ILE A 45 -14.05 -46.33 -70.07
CA ILE A 45 -13.13 -46.34 -68.92
C ILE A 45 -13.22 -47.67 -68.17
N THR A 46 -14.42 -48.21 -67.99
CA THR A 46 -14.63 -49.51 -67.32
C THR A 46 -14.06 -50.67 -68.13
N GLU A 47 -14.14 -50.60 -69.47
CA GLU A 47 -13.49 -51.59 -70.34
C GLU A 47 -11.97 -51.55 -70.22
N LEU A 48 -11.36 -50.35 -70.20
CA LEU A 48 -9.92 -50.17 -69.99
C LEU A 48 -9.46 -50.69 -68.62
N GLU A 49 -10.25 -50.51 -67.57
CA GLU A 49 -9.97 -51.07 -66.25
C GLU A 49 -10.07 -52.59 -66.22
N ALA A 50 -11.10 -53.17 -66.83
CA ALA A 50 -11.24 -54.62 -66.93
C ALA A 50 -10.05 -55.23 -67.69
N ILE A 51 -9.54 -54.54 -68.71
CA ILE A 51 -8.32 -54.92 -69.41
C ILE A 51 -7.10 -54.78 -68.49
N ARG A 52 -6.94 -53.65 -67.78
CA ARG A 52 -5.84 -53.41 -66.83
C ARG A 52 -5.79 -54.50 -65.76
N ASP A 53 -6.92 -54.84 -65.15
CA ASP A 53 -6.99 -55.76 -64.02
C ASP A 53 -6.66 -57.20 -64.43
N ASN A 54 -7.04 -57.58 -65.65
CA ASN A 54 -6.72 -58.87 -66.28
C ASN A 54 -5.36 -58.90 -67.01
N SER A 55 -4.65 -57.76 -67.10
CA SER A 55 -3.36 -57.66 -67.76
C SER A 55 -2.19 -58.03 -66.85
N TRP A 56 -1.07 -58.42 -67.49
CA TRP A 56 0.16 -58.74 -66.78
C TRP A 56 0.78 -57.48 -66.13
N PHE A 57 1.52 -57.64 -65.04
CA PHE A 57 1.86 -56.53 -64.14
C PHE A 57 2.58 -55.34 -64.83
N TRP A 58 3.40 -55.58 -65.85
CA TRP A 58 4.08 -54.52 -66.60
C TRP A 58 3.16 -53.75 -67.56
N GLN A 59 2.05 -54.35 -68.01
CA GLN A 59 1.04 -53.71 -68.86
C GLN A 59 0.07 -52.85 -68.05
N LYS A 60 -0.08 -53.13 -66.74
CA LYS A 60 -0.96 -52.37 -65.85
C LYS A 60 -0.61 -50.87 -65.83
N GLY A 61 0.68 -50.53 -65.83
CA GLY A 61 1.12 -49.14 -65.89
C GLY A 61 0.77 -48.45 -67.22
N THR A 62 0.75 -49.18 -68.33
CA THR A 62 0.38 -48.64 -69.64
C THR A 62 -1.13 -48.39 -69.74
N TYR A 63 -1.95 -49.32 -69.25
CA TYR A 63 -3.40 -49.14 -69.22
C TYR A 63 -3.83 -48.09 -68.18
N GLN A 64 -3.12 -47.96 -67.06
CA GLN A 64 -3.35 -46.86 -66.12
C GLN A 64 -3.11 -45.51 -66.78
N LYS A 65 -2.01 -45.36 -67.54
CA LYS A 65 -1.77 -44.14 -68.32
C LYS A 65 -2.88 -43.85 -69.35
N GLN A 66 -3.40 -44.88 -70.01
CA GLN A 66 -4.52 -44.72 -70.95
C GLN A 66 -5.82 -44.30 -70.25
N ILE A 67 -6.08 -44.83 -69.04
CA ILE A 67 -7.21 -44.40 -68.20
C ILE A 67 -7.03 -42.94 -67.78
N ASP A 68 -5.84 -42.56 -67.29
CA ASP A 68 -5.53 -41.19 -66.87
C ASP A 68 -5.64 -40.20 -68.05
N GLU A 69 -5.16 -40.59 -69.25
CA GLU A 69 -5.29 -39.81 -70.48
C GLU A 69 -6.76 -39.69 -70.93
N ALA A 70 -7.56 -40.76 -70.78
CA ALA A 70 -8.98 -40.74 -71.08
C ALA A 70 -9.76 -39.81 -70.14
N ILE A 71 -9.46 -39.84 -68.84
CA ILE A 71 -10.03 -38.91 -67.84
C ILE A 71 -9.61 -37.47 -68.15
N LYS A 72 -8.34 -37.25 -68.52
CA LYS A 72 -7.85 -35.91 -68.89
C LYS A 72 -8.55 -35.36 -70.14
N ALA A 73 -8.77 -36.21 -71.15
CA ALA A 73 -9.52 -35.82 -72.35
C ALA A 73 -11.03 -35.66 -72.09
N LEU A 74 -11.55 -36.26 -71.01
CA LEU A 74 -12.93 -36.10 -70.57
C LEU A 74 -13.16 -34.74 -69.90
N ALA A 75 -12.16 -34.18 -69.22
CA ALA A 75 -12.24 -32.87 -68.58
C ALA A 75 -12.68 -31.78 -69.58
N ASP A 76 -12.08 -31.73 -70.77
CA ASP A 76 -12.44 -30.75 -71.82
C ASP A 76 -13.88 -30.89 -72.34
N LYS A 77 -14.52 -32.05 -72.14
CA LYS A 77 -15.89 -32.34 -72.58
C LYS A 77 -16.92 -32.20 -71.47
N ALA A 78 -16.51 -32.45 -70.22
CA ALA A 78 -17.37 -32.44 -69.05
C ALA A 78 -17.37 -31.08 -68.34
N LEU A 79 -16.26 -30.34 -68.37
CA LEU A 79 -16.07 -29.05 -67.73
C LEU A 79 -15.96 -27.94 -68.80
N THR A 80 -17.00 -27.82 -69.64
CA THR A 80 -17.08 -26.74 -70.63
C THR A 80 -17.28 -25.39 -69.93
N PRO A 81 -17.00 -24.24 -70.59
CA PRO A 81 -17.26 -22.92 -70.03
C PRO A 81 -18.72 -22.75 -69.55
N ASP A 82 -19.68 -23.31 -70.30
CA ASP A 82 -21.11 -23.32 -69.93
C ASP A 82 -21.38 -24.03 -68.60
N VAL A 83 -20.54 -25.00 -68.21
CA VAL A 83 -20.61 -25.68 -66.92
C VAL A 83 -19.82 -24.89 -65.87
N THR A 84 -18.55 -24.55 -66.12
CA THR A 84 -17.69 -23.96 -65.09
C THR A 84 -18.06 -22.53 -64.70
N ASP A 85 -18.66 -21.76 -65.61
CA ASP A 85 -19.07 -20.37 -65.36
C ASP A 85 -20.49 -20.28 -64.77
N SER A 86 -21.24 -21.38 -64.77
CA SER A 86 -22.59 -21.48 -64.22
C SER A 86 -22.64 -21.24 -62.71
N GLU A 87 -23.75 -20.70 -62.21
CA GLU A 87 -23.93 -20.50 -60.77
C GLU A 87 -24.14 -21.84 -60.04
N GLU A 88 -24.73 -22.83 -60.72
CA GLU A 88 -24.94 -24.18 -60.22
C GLU A 88 -23.62 -24.90 -59.95
N TYR A 89 -22.64 -24.76 -60.84
CA TYR A 89 -21.30 -25.31 -60.63
C TYR A 89 -20.56 -24.58 -59.51
N LYS A 90 -20.65 -23.24 -59.45
CA LYS A 90 -20.05 -22.48 -58.34
C LYS A 90 -20.67 -22.87 -57.00
N ASP A 91 -21.97 -23.08 -56.95
CA ASP A 91 -22.67 -23.56 -55.76
C ASP A 91 -22.21 -24.95 -55.34
N LEU A 92 -22.09 -25.89 -56.28
CA LEU A 92 -21.52 -27.22 -56.03
C LEU A 92 -20.12 -27.13 -55.41
N ILE A 93 -19.24 -26.29 -55.96
CA ILE A 93 -17.88 -26.09 -55.41
C ILE A 93 -17.94 -25.51 -53.99
N ARG A 94 -18.81 -24.55 -53.71
CA ARG A 94 -19.01 -24.00 -52.35
C ARG A 94 -19.48 -25.09 -51.39
N GLN A 95 -20.41 -25.94 -51.80
CA GLN A 95 -20.90 -27.05 -50.98
C GLN A 95 -19.78 -28.06 -50.66
N ILE A 96 -18.88 -28.33 -51.62
CA ILE A 96 -17.68 -29.14 -51.37
C ILE A 96 -16.79 -28.45 -50.33
N ILE A 97 -16.50 -27.16 -50.50
CA ILE A 97 -15.66 -26.39 -49.57
C ILE A 97 -16.26 -26.40 -48.15
N LEU A 98 -17.57 -26.24 -48.01
CA LEU A 98 -18.28 -26.29 -46.72
C LEU A 98 -18.13 -27.65 -46.01
N LYS A 99 -17.98 -28.76 -46.74
CA LYS A 99 -17.69 -30.07 -46.13
C LYS A 99 -16.26 -30.20 -45.61
N VAL A 100 -15.33 -29.44 -46.19
CA VAL A 100 -13.91 -29.49 -45.83
C VAL A 100 -13.57 -28.48 -44.72
N LEU A 101 -14.20 -27.30 -44.73
CA LEU A 101 -13.90 -26.20 -43.81
C LEU A 101 -13.87 -26.60 -42.32
N PRO A 102 -14.83 -27.37 -41.77
CA PRO A 102 -14.79 -27.77 -40.36
C PRO A 102 -13.54 -28.57 -39.96
N LYS A 103 -12.93 -29.29 -40.89
CA LYS A 103 -11.69 -30.06 -40.65
C LYS A 103 -10.44 -29.16 -40.66
N ILE A 104 -10.44 -28.11 -41.47
CA ILE A 104 -9.30 -27.20 -41.64
C ILE A 104 -9.35 -26.06 -40.62
N TYR A 105 -10.55 -25.56 -40.35
CA TYR A 105 -10.84 -24.38 -39.57
C TYR A 105 -12.07 -24.61 -38.68
N PRO A 106 -11.91 -25.30 -37.53
CA PRO A 106 -13.01 -25.65 -36.63
C PRO A 106 -13.80 -24.45 -36.10
N ASP A 107 -13.20 -23.25 -36.10
CA ASP A 107 -13.82 -21.99 -35.69
C ASP A 107 -14.99 -21.58 -36.58
N ILE A 108 -15.21 -22.25 -37.71
CA ILE A 108 -16.41 -22.09 -38.53
C ILE A 108 -17.72 -22.33 -37.74
N LYS A 109 -17.65 -23.07 -36.62
CA LYS A 109 -18.79 -23.31 -35.72
C LYS A 109 -19.42 -22.03 -35.16
N TYR A 110 -18.69 -20.91 -35.12
CA TYR A 110 -19.20 -19.63 -34.62
C TYR A 110 -19.93 -18.80 -35.69
N LEU A 111 -19.94 -19.26 -36.94
CA LEU A 111 -20.54 -18.55 -38.06
C LEU A 111 -21.95 -19.06 -38.35
N THR A 112 -22.85 -18.16 -38.73
CA THR A 112 -24.15 -18.48 -39.30
C THR A 112 -24.01 -19.18 -40.66
N ALA A 113 -25.05 -19.89 -41.11
CA ALA A 113 -25.02 -20.57 -42.41
C ALA A 113 -24.70 -19.61 -43.57
N GLU A 114 -25.18 -18.36 -43.50
CA GLU A 114 -24.91 -17.31 -44.50
C GLU A 114 -23.43 -16.90 -44.50
N GLU A 115 -22.82 -16.74 -43.34
CA GLU A 115 -21.40 -16.37 -43.21
C GLU A 115 -20.47 -17.53 -43.59
N GLN A 116 -20.85 -18.76 -43.23
CA GLN A 116 -20.15 -19.96 -43.70
C GLN A 116 -20.17 -20.01 -45.23
N PHE A 117 -21.32 -19.71 -45.84
CA PHE A 117 -21.46 -19.64 -47.29
C PHE A 117 -20.61 -18.53 -47.90
N GLN A 118 -20.54 -17.34 -47.28
CA GLN A 118 -19.66 -16.25 -47.71
C GLN A 118 -18.18 -16.65 -47.65
N LEU A 119 -17.75 -17.29 -46.56
CA LEU A 119 -16.37 -17.78 -46.40
C LEU A 119 -16.02 -18.86 -47.45
N ALA A 120 -16.94 -19.78 -47.72
CA ALA A 120 -16.77 -20.80 -48.76
C ALA A 120 -16.76 -20.19 -50.18
N SER A 121 -17.42 -19.04 -50.37
CA SER A 121 -17.49 -18.31 -51.63
C SER A 121 -16.26 -17.43 -51.93
N ALA A 122 -15.38 -17.22 -50.95
CA ALA A 122 -14.20 -16.40 -51.14
C ALA A 122 -13.24 -17.03 -52.19
N GLU A 123 -12.63 -16.21 -53.04
CA GLU A 123 -11.78 -16.69 -54.15
C GLU A 123 -10.64 -17.58 -53.66
N PHE A 124 -10.04 -17.23 -52.51
CA PHE A 124 -8.96 -18.02 -51.92
C PHE A 124 -9.41 -19.37 -51.38
N SER A 125 -10.69 -19.54 -51.02
CA SER A 125 -11.24 -20.81 -50.52
C SER A 125 -11.32 -21.90 -51.61
N ILE A 126 -11.28 -21.54 -52.89
CA ILE A 126 -11.17 -22.49 -54.02
C ILE A 126 -9.90 -23.33 -53.91
N THR A 127 -8.84 -22.82 -53.27
CA THR A 127 -7.60 -23.59 -53.03
C THR A 127 -7.82 -24.82 -52.15
N LEU A 128 -8.85 -24.80 -51.28
CA LEU A 128 -9.20 -25.94 -50.46
C LEU A 128 -9.77 -27.08 -51.30
N GLN A 129 -10.68 -26.77 -52.23
CA GLN A 129 -11.24 -27.76 -53.15
C GLN A 129 -10.17 -28.27 -54.13
N SER A 130 -9.45 -27.35 -54.77
CA SER A 130 -8.53 -27.70 -55.87
C SER A 130 -7.20 -28.32 -55.44
N LYS A 131 -6.75 -28.09 -54.20
CA LYS A 131 -5.43 -28.57 -53.73
C LYS A 131 -5.49 -29.34 -52.41
N TYR A 132 -6.23 -28.85 -51.41
CA TYR A 132 -6.22 -29.48 -50.08
C TYR A 132 -6.83 -30.88 -50.11
N ILE A 133 -7.97 -31.08 -50.77
CA ILE A 133 -8.64 -32.41 -50.81
C ILE A 133 -7.71 -33.47 -51.40
N GLN A 134 -7.02 -33.16 -52.50
CA GLN A 134 -6.05 -34.07 -53.11
C GLN A 134 -4.88 -34.36 -52.15
N ALA A 135 -4.28 -33.31 -51.57
CA ALA A 135 -3.19 -33.48 -50.61
C ALA A 135 -3.63 -34.28 -49.36
N ASN A 136 -4.87 -34.13 -48.91
CA ASN A 136 -5.42 -34.90 -47.80
C ASN A 136 -5.64 -36.36 -48.16
N ASN A 137 -6.19 -36.64 -49.35
CA ASN A 137 -6.37 -38.00 -49.84
C ASN A 137 -5.02 -38.71 -50.04
N ASP A 138 -3.99 -37.99 -50.49
CA ASP A 138 -2.63 -38.52 -50.56
C ASP A 138 -2.10 -38.90 -49.16
N VAL A 139 -2.25 -38.03 -48.15
CA VAL A 139 -1.87 -38.34 -46.75
C VAL A 139 -2.64 -39.56 -46.22
N GLU A 140 -3.96 -39.62 -46.41
CA GLU A 140 -4.79 -40.74 -45.95
C GLU A 140 -4.43 -42.06 -46.64
N ALA A 141 -4.10 -42.02 -47.94
CA ALA A 141 -3.59 -43.18 -48.67
C ALA A 141 -2.28 -43.69 -48.05
N TYR A 142 -1.34 -42.80 -47.70
CA TYR A 142 -0.09 -43.16 -47.02
C TYR A 142 -0.28 -43.70 -45.60
N GLN A 143 -1.34 -43.27 -44.90
CA GLN A 143 -1.69 -43.76 -43.57
C GLN A 143 -2.45 -45.10 -43.59
N SER A 144 -2.94 -45.53 -44.76
CA SER A 144 -3.69 -46.78 -44.90
C SER A 144 -2.83 -48.02 -44.59
N PRO A 145 -3.24 -48.88 -43.63
CA PRO A 145 -2.47 -50.07 -43.24
C PRO A 145 -2.36 -51.14 -44.33
N LEU A 146 -3.11 -50.98 -45.44
CA LEU A 146 -3.16 -51.90 -46.57
C LEU A 146 -2.11 -51.62 -47.64
N ILE A 147 -1.44 -50.45 -47.60
CA ILE A 147 -0.34 -50.13 -48.49
C ILE A 147 0.97 -50.54 -47.80
N PRO A 148 1.81 -51.40 -48.41
CA PRO A 148 3.12 -51.72 -47.84
C PRO A 148 3.88 -50.43 -47.54
N ARG A 149 4.45 -50.30 -46.33
CA ARG A 149 5.29 -49.17 -45.88
C ARG A 149 6.62 -49.09 -46.65
N SER A 150 6.57 -49.11 -47.98
CA SER A 150 7.70 -48.91 -48.89
C SER A 150 7.92 -47.43 -49.24
N GLY A 151 7.13 -46.52 -48.66
CA GLY A 151 7.27 -45.07 -48.84
C GLY A 151 8.42 -44.51 -48.01
N ASP A 152 9.31 -43.77 -48.66
CA ASP A 152 10.35 -42.94 -48.04
C ASP A 152 9.71 -41.99 -47.01
N PRO A 153 10.11 -42.00 -45.72
CA PRO A 153 9.62 -41.04 -44.71
C PRO A 153 9.70 -39.59 -45.18
N LEU A 154 10.71 -39.26 -45.99
CA LEU A 154 10.89 -37.93 -46.56
C LEU A 154 9.74 -37.53 -47.50
N PHE A 155 9.10 -38.49 -48.17
CA PHE A 155 7.97 -38.23 -49.06
C PHE A 155 6.67 -37.99 -48.30
N TYR A 156 6.45 -38.71 -47.18
CA TYR A 156 5.33 -38.43 -46.27
C TYR A 156 5.45 -37.04 -45.66
N ASP A 157 6.62 -36.70 -45.12
CA ASP A 157 6.89 -35.38 -44.55
C ASP A 157 6.68 -34.27 -45.58
N LEU A 158 7.03 -34.51 -46.85
CA LEU A 158 6.81 -33.56 -47.95
C LEU A 158 5.32 -33.34 -48.26
N ILE A 159 4.52 -34.41 -48.34
CA ILE A 159 3.07 -34.30 -48.60
C ILE A 159 2.36 -33.66 -47.40
N GLU A 160 2.72 -34.06 -46.17
CA GLU A 160 2.15 -33.48 -44.96
C GLU A 160 2.50 -32.00 -44.83
N TYR A 161 3.76 -31.62 -45.11
CA TYR A 161 4.18 -30.22 -45.20
C TYR A 161 3.41 -29.47 -46.29
N TYR A 162 3.20 -30.07 -47.46
CA TYR A 162 2.43 -29.45 -48.54
C TYR A 162 0.97 -29.21 -48.11
N ARG A 163 0.30 -30.20 -47.51
CA ARG A 163 -1.05 -30.08 -46.94
C ARG A 163 -1.11 -28.95 -45.91
N TYR A 164 -0.16 -28.91 -44.97
CA TYR A 164 -0.07 -27.86 -43.96
C TYR A 164 0.14 -26.47 -44.57
N SER A 165 1.00 -26.36 -45.59
CA SER A 165 1.28 -25.09 -46.27
C SER A 165 0.06 -24.50 -46.98
N ILE A 166 -0.85 -25.35 -47.49
CA ILE A 166 -2.12 -24.91 -48.07
C ILE A 166 -3.01 -24.31 -46.99
N ILE A 167 -3.15 -24.97 -45.84
CA ILE A 167 -3.93 -24.48 -44.70
C ILE A 167 -3.39 -23.13 -44.21
N GLU A 168 -2.07 -23.01 -44.02
CA GLU A 168 -1.45 -21.78 -43.55
C GLU A 168 -1.59 -20.63 -44.56
N THR A 169 -1.50 -20.93 -45.86
CA THR A 169 -1.73 -19.93 -46.91
C THR A 169 -3.19 -19.46 -46.89
N TRP A 170 -4.15 -20.39 -46.78
CA TRP A 170 -5.57 -20.09 -46.67
C TRP A 170 -5.88 -19.24 -45.43
N LYS A 171 -5.35 -19.60 -44.26
CA LYS A 171 -5.52 -18.83 -43.01
C LYS A 171 -4.94 -17.41 -43.13
N ARG A 172 -3.78 -17.27 -43.77
CA ARG A 172 -3.17 -15.95 -44.01
C ARG A 172 -4.05 -15.09 -44.91
N GLN A 173 -4.63 -15.67 -45.97
CA GLN A 173 -5.53 -14.95 -46.86
C GLN A 173 -6.82 -14.53 -46.14
N LEU A 174 -7.43 -15.42 -45.35
CA LEU A 174 -8.57 -15.09 -44.49
C LEU A 174 -8.24 -13.95 -43.51
N ALA A 175 -7.05 -13.93 -42.93
CA ALA A 175 -6.62 -12.86 -42.02
C ALA A 175 -6.49 -11.49 -42.71
N THR A 176 -6.21 -11.46 -44.01
CA THR A 176 -5.93 -10.22 -44.76
C THR A 176 -7.08 -9.70 -45.61
N ASP A 177 -8.12 -10.50 -45.87
CA ASP A 177 -9.21 -10.12 -46.78
C ASP A 177 -10.15 -9.09 -46.13
N GLU A 178 -10.21 -7.86 -46.65
CA GLU A 178 -11.07 -6.81 -46.11
C GLU A 178 -12.57 -7.17 -46.18
N ASN A 179 -13.00 -7.96 -47.17
CA ASN A 179 -14.42 -8.31 -47.34
C ASN A 179 -14.93 -9.30 -46.27
N LEU A 180 -14.02 -9.97 -45.56
CA LEU A 180 -14.36 -10.95 -44.53
C LEU A 180 -14.11 -10.43 -43.11
N SER A 181 -13.98 -9.11 -42.95
CA SER A 181 -13.69 -8.50 -41.64
C SER A 181 -14.78 -8.76 -40.60
N LEU A 182 -16.05 -8.65 -41.00
CA LEU A 182 -17.20 -8.98 -40.14
C LEU A 182 -17.19 -10.46 -39.71
N ILE A 183 -16.81 -11.37 -40.62
CA ILE A 183 -16.69 -12.81 -40.33
C ILE A 183 -15.59 -13.06 -39.28
N ARG A 184 -14.43 -12.40 -39.41
CA ARG A 184 -13.34 -12.49 -38.42
C ARG A 184 -13.79 -11.95 -37.05
N THR A 185 -14.49 -10.82 -37.04
CA THR A 185 -15.05 -10.23 -35.83
C THR A 185 -16.01 -11.20 -35.13
N ASN A 186 -16.93 -11.82 -35.88
CA ASN A 186 -17.91 -12.75 -35.31
C ASN A 186 -17.26 -14.04 -34.77
N ILE A 187 -16.22 -14.55 -35.45
CA ILE A 187 -15.39 -15.64 -34.91
C ILE A 187 -14.72 -15.21 -33.60
N ALA A 188 -14.10 -14.02 -33.56
CA ALA A 188 -13.43 -13.51 -32.38
C ALA A 188 -14.39 -13.34 -31.19
N LEU A 189 -15.62 -12.85 -31.45
CA LEU A 189 -16.69 -12.74 -30.44
C LEU A 189 -17.11 -14.10 -29.89
N GLY A 190 -17.35 -15.08 -30.78
CA GLY A 190 -17.70 -16.45 -30.39
C GLY A 190 -16.61 -17.11 -29.53
N LYS A 191 -15.34 -16.92 -29.93
CA LYS A 191 -14.18 -17.37 -29.13
C LYS A 191 -14.09 -16.66 -27.79
N GLY A 192 -14.29 -15.35 -27.76
CA GLY A 192 -14.28 -14.56 -26.52
C GLY A 192 -15.32 -15.05 -25.51
N LEU A 193 -16.52 -15.40 -25.98
CA LEU A 193 -17.58 -15.95 -25.14
C LEU A 193 -17.25 -17.36 -24.60
N GLU A 194 -16.76 -18.26 -25.47
CA GLU A 194 -16.38 -19.62 -25.03
C GLU A 194 -15.22 -19.56 -24.04
N ARG A 195 -14.24 -18.69 -24.30
CA ARG A 195 -13.07 -18.51 -23.46
C ARG A 195 -13.39 -17.85 -22.12
N SER A 196 -14.27 -16.85 -22.08
CA SER A 196 -14.71 -16.26 -20.81
C SER A 196 -15.46 -17.27 -19.94
N ARG A 197 -16.32 -18.11 -20.53
CA ARG A 197 -17.01 -19.20 -19.83
C ARG A 197 -16.05 -20.26 -19.31
N ALA A 198 -15.11 -20.71 -20.15
CA ALA A 198 -14.09 -21.69 -19.78
C ALA A 198 -13.17 -21.18 -18.66
N LEU A 199 -12.79 -19.90 -18.70
CA LEU A 199 -12.03 -19.28 -17.62
C LEU A 199 -12.86 -19.18 -16.33
N ALA A 200 -14.16 -18.93 -16.42
CA ALA A 200 -15.07 -18.93 -15.28
C ALA A 200 -15.34 -20.34 -14.70
N ASP A 201 -15.29 -21.40 -15.53
CA ASP A 201 -15.27 -22.79 -15.05
C ASP A 201 -13.97 -23.11 -14.31
N PHE A 202 -12.83 -22.65 -14.86
CA PHE A 202 -11.51 -22.87 -14.28
C PHE A 202 -11.27 -22.08 -12.99
N PHE A 203 -11.79 -20.85 -12.93
CA PHE A 203 -11.67 -19.94 -11.80
C PHE A 203 -13.07 -19.48 -11.33
N PRO A 204 -13.72 -20.27 -10.45
CA PRO A 204 -15.11 -20.07 -10.02
C PRO A 204 -15.43 -18.70 -9.43
N PHE A 205 -14.42 -17.98 -8.93
CA PHE A 205 -14.54 -16.61 -8.47
C PHE A 205 -15.19 -15.68 -9.52
N LEU A 206 -14.98 -15.91 -10.82
CA LEU A 206 -15.61 -15.12 -11.89
C LEU A 206 -17.15 -15.29 -11.98
N ARG A 207 -17.69 -16.29 -11.29
CA ARG A 207 -19.13 -16.57 -11.19
C ARG A 207 -19.74 -16.10 -9.87
N ASP A 208 -18.92 -15.59 -8.95
CA ASP A 208 -19.43 -15.17 -7.65
C ASP A 208 -20.37 -13.95 -7.80
N PRO A 209 -21.65 -14.09 -7.46
CA PRO A 209 -22.62 -13.00 -7.56
C PRO A 209 -22.31 -11.84 -6.60
N SER A 210 -21.51 -12.07 -5.55
CA SER A 210 -21.14 -11.04 -4.57
C SER A 210 -20.17 -9.97 -5.13
N LEU A 211 -19.45 -10.28 -6.21
CA LEU A 211 -18.53 -9.37 -6.91
C LEU A 211 -19.24 -8.41 -7.87
N SER A 212 -20.48 -8.72 -8.23
CA SER A 212 -21.07 -8.29 -9.49
C SER A 212 -22.35 -7.48 -9.24
N ASN A 213 -22.25 -6.15 -9.19
CA ASN A 213 -23.41 -5.26 -9.26
C ASN A 213 -23.16 -4.18 -10.34
N PRO A 214 -23.90 -4.15 -11.47
CA PRO A 214 -25.04 -5.01 -11.88
C PRO A 214 -24.70 -6.16 -12.86
N THR A 215 -23.50 -6.26 -13.44
CA THR A 215 -23.12 -7.27 -14.45
C THR A 215 -22.13 -8.30 -13.89
N SER A 216 -22.28 -9.58 -14.25
CA SER A 216 -21.38 -10.65 -13.79
C SER A 216 -19.94 -10.41 -14.24
N ALA A 217 -18.94 -10.80 -13.45
CA ALA A 217 -17.53 -10.67 -13.85
C ALA A 217 -17.21 -11.41 -15.17
N THR A 218 -17.90 -12.53 -15.44
CA THR A 218 -17.80 -13.25 -16.72
C THR A 218 -18.34 -12.41 -17.89
N ASP A 219 -19.46 -11.71 -17.69
CA ASP A 219 -20.02 -10.81 -18.70
C ASP A 219 -19.16 -9.55 -18.88
N GLN A 220 -18.55 -9.04 -17.81
CA GLN A 220 -17.62 -7.92 -17.88
C GLN A 220 -16.36 -8.30 -18.70
N LEU A 221 -15.82 -9.50 -18.51
CA LEU A 221 -14.71 -10.01 -19.33
C LEU A 221 -15.14 -10.17 -20.80
N TYR A 222 -16.34 -10.69 -21.03
CA TYR A 222 -16.87 -10.78 -22.40
C TYR A 222 -17.01 -9.41 -23.06
N ASN A 223 -17.55 -8.40 -22.35
CA ASN A 223 -17.63 -7.03 -22.85
C ASN A 223 -16.23 -6.44 -23.11
N ALA A 224 -15.23 -6.75 -22.28
CA ALA A 224 -13.86 -6.32 -22.51
C ALA A 224 -13.26 -6.94 -23.79
N TYR A 225 -13.62 -8.19 -24.13
CA TYR A 225 -13.29 -8.76 -25.43
C TYR A 225 -13.96 -8.02 -26.57
N GLN A 226 -15.25 -7.67 -26.44
CA GLN A 226 -15.97 -6.94 -27.49
C GLN A 226 -15.26 -5.61 -27.82
N LEU A 227 -14.92 -4.84 -26.78
CA LEU A 227 -14.22 -3.56 -26.93
C LEU A 227 -12.85 -3.72 -27.59
N GLU A 228 -12.08 -4.74 -27.21
CA GLU A 228 -10.77 -5.00 -27.83
C GLU A 228 -10.90 -5.46 -29.28
N ILE A 229 -11.91 -6.26 -29.61
CA ILE A 229 -12.17 -6.71 -30.97
C ILE A 229 -12.57 -5.51 -31.85
N GLU A 230 -13.46 -4.64 -31.36
CA GLU A 230 -13.86 -3.41 -32.06
C GLU A 230 -12.66 -2.48 -32.28
N ALA A 231 -11.83 -2.25 -31.24
CA ALA A 231 -10.64 -1.42 -31.36
C ALA A 231 -9.60 -2.03 -32.32
N ALA A 232 -9.39 -3.36 -32.27
CA ALA A 232 -8.48 -4.05 -33.15
C ALA A 232 -8.93 -3.99 -34.62
N GLU A 233 -10.24 -4.05 -34.87
CA GLU A 233 -10.85 -3.88 -36.19
C GLU A 233 -10.63 -2.46 -36.74
N GLU A 234 -10.90 -1.43 -35.94
CA GLU A 234 -10.65 -0.02 -36.29
C GLU A 234 -9.17 0.25 -36.61
N GLU A 235 -8.27 -0.34 -35.82
CA GLU A 235 -6.81 -0.21 -35.96
C GLU A 235 -6.18 -1.19 -36.98
N ARG A 236 -6.98 -2.08 -37.59
CA ARG A 236 -6.53 -3.12 -38.53
C ARG A 236 -5.43 -4.03 -37.97
N ARG A 237 -5.53 -4.41 -36.70
CA ARG A 237 -4.59 -5.29 -36.00
C ARG A 237 -5.28 -6.58 -35.51
N VAL A 238 -4.48 -7.55 -35.08
CA VAL A 238 -5.00 -8.76 -34.43
C VAL A 238 -5.45 -8.40 -33.01
N PRO A 239 -6.65 -8.84 -32.56
CA PRO A 239 -7.10 -8.66 -31.18
C PRO A 239 -6.14 -9.33 -30.19
N ASN A 240 -5.77 -8.63 -29.12
CA ASN A 240 -4.90 -9.15 -28.07
C ASN A 240 -5.73 -9.61 -26.86
N THR A 241 -6.37 -10.76 -27.02
CA THR A 241 -7.25 -11.34 -25.98
C THR A 241 -6.48 -11.71 -24.71
N GLU A 242 -5.22 -12.13 -24.81
CA GLU A 242 -4.40 -12.50 -23.65
C GLU A 242 -4.15 -11.30 -22.73
N LYS A 243 -3.88 -10.13 -23.32
CA LYS A 243 -3.70 -8.90 -22.54
C LYS A 243 -5.01 -8.45 -21.89
N VAL A 244 -6.14 -8.58 -22.58
CA VAL A 244 -7.47 -8.29 -21.99
C VAL A 244 -7.71 -9.16 -20.77
N GLU A 245 -7.42 -10.46 -20.86
CA GLU A 245 -7.54 -11.39 -19.72
C GLU A 245 -6.62 -10.98 -18.56
N GLU A 246 -5.36 -10.66 -18.85
CA GLU A 246 -4.38 -10.26 -17.84
C GLU A 246 -4.82 -8.98 -17.12
N ASP A 247 -5.19 -7.95 -17.87
CA ASP A 247 -5.57 -6.65 -17.33
C ASP A 247 -6.87 -6.77 -16.51
N PHE A 248 -7.87 -7.51 -17.03
CA PHE A 248 -9.14 -7.75 -16.35
C PHE A 248 -8.95 -8.50 -15.03
N LEU A 249 -8.26 -9.65 -15.06
CA LEU A 249 -8.00 -10.43 -13.85
C LEU A 249 -7.14 -9.67 -12.84
N THR A 250 -6.14 -8.92 -13.30
CA THR A 250 -5.31 -8.08 -12.44
C THR A 250 -6.17 -7.07 -11.71
N GLN A 251 -7.07 -6.38 -12.42
CA GLN A 251 -7.93 -5.37 -11.82
C GLN A 251 -8.92 -6.00 -10.82
N LEU A 252 -9.53 -7.12 -11.18
CA LEU A 252 -10.48 -7.82 -10.31
C LEU A 252 -9.80 -8.33 -9.03
N LEU A 253 -8.65 -9.00 -9.15
CA LEU A 253 -7.88 -9.47 -8.00
C LEU A 253 -7.38 -8.31 -7.14
N PHE A 254 -6.92 -7.22 -7.75
CA PHE A 254 -6.49 -6.04 -7.02
C PHE A 254 -7.62 -5.45 -6.17
N GLN A 255 -8.81 -5.29 -6.75
CA GLN A 255 -9.98 -4.79 -6.02
C GLN A 255 -10.32 -5.67 -4.82
N GLU A 256 -10.28 -7.00 -4.98
CA GLU A 256 -10.55 -7.94 -3.90
C GLU A 256 -9.45 -7.89 -2.82
N LEU A 257 -8.17 -7.95 -3.21
CA LEU A 257 -7.05 -7.82 -2.27
C LEU A 257 -7.14 -6.51 -1.46
N GLN A 258 -7.47 -5.39 -2.13
CA GLN A 258 -7.56 -4.08 -1.52
C GLN A 258 -8.77 -3.95 -0.59
N ALA A 259 -9.93 -4.47 -0.99
CA ALA A 259 -11.13 -4.47 -0.16
C ALA A 259 -10.92 -5.29 1.13
N LYS A 260 -10.32 -6.48 1.01
CA LYS A 260 -9.99 -7.32 2.19
C LYS A 260 -8.90 -6.69 3.04
N ALA A 261 -7.87 -6.09 2.44
CA ALA A 261 -6.85 -5.35 3.18
C ALA A 261 -7.46 -4.20 3.99
N GLY A 262 -8.39 -3.44 3.40
CA GLY A 262 -9.10 -2.38 4.13
C GLY A 262 -9.90 -2.89 5.33
N HIS A 263 -10.47 -4.10 5.24
CA HIS A 263 -11.23 -4.68 6.34
C HIS A 263 -10.35 -5.15 7.52
N TYR A 264 -9.21 -5.80 7.24
CA TYR A 264 -8.38 -6.44 8.27
C TYR A 264 -7.18 -5.59 8.72
N ILE A 265 -6.56 -4.83 7.81
CA ILE A 265 -5.35 -4.05 8.08
C ILE A 265 -5.68 -2.64 8.57
N ASP A 266 -6.70 -1.96 8.02
CA ASP A 266 -7.10 -0.62 8.53
C ASP A 266 -7.64 -0.70 9.97
N ALA A 267 -8.11 -1.87 10.40
CA ALA A 267 -8.49 -2.11 11.79
C ALA A 267 -7.31 -1.88 12.77
N LEU A 268 -6.07 -2.02 12.30
CA LEU A 268 -4.85 -1.74 13.05
C LEU A 268 -4.40 -0.26 12.96
N GLN A 269 -5.20 0.61 12.34
CA GLN A 269 -4.87 2.01 12.02
C GLN A 269 -3.64 2.17 11.12
N ILE A 270 -3.29 1.12 10.38
CA ILE A 270 -2.33 1.18 9.27
C ILE A 270 -3.14 1.59 8.05
N ASP A 271 -2.83 2.73 7.43
CA ASP A 271 -3.53 3.20 6.22
C ASP A 271 -3.20 2.28 5.03
N SER A 272 -3.97 1.20 4.86
CA SER A 272 -3.76 0.18 3.83
C SER A 272 -3.84 0.76 2.42
N HIS A 273 -4.61 1.82 2.23
CA HIS A 273 -4.86 2.42 0.92
C HIS A 273 -3.64 3.15 0.36
N ASN A 274 -2.80 3.74 1.21
CA ASN A 274 -1.55 4.34 0.76
C ASN A 274 -0.36 3.37 0.90
N LEU A 275 -0.40 2.45 1.87
CA LEU A 275 0.72 1.57 2.15
C LEU A 275 0.80 0.38 1.17
N LEU A 276 -0.35 -0.23 0.85
CA LEU A 276 -0.42 -1.53 0.18
C LEU A 276 -0.77 -1.45 -1.31
N ASP A 277 -1.15 -0.29 -1.84
CA ASP A 277 -1.62 -0.12 -3.22
C ASP A 277 -0.67 -0.72 -4.26
N GLU A 278 0.58 -0.27 -4.29
CA GLU A 278 1.62 -0.76 -5.21
C GLU A 278 1.93 -2.25 -5.01
N PHE A 279 1.90 -2.71 -3.76
CA PHE A 279 2.15 -4.11 -3.42
C PHE A 279 1.01 -5.01 -3.91
N ASN A 280 -0.24 -4.68 -3.58
CA ASN A 280 -1.41 -5.43 -3.99
C ASN A 280 -1.59 -5.40 -5.51
N GLN A 281 -1.30 -4.30 -6.19
CA GLN A 281 -1.32 -4.24 -7.65
C GLN A 281 -0.30 -5.20 -8.28
N THR A 282 0.92 -5.22 -7.73
CA THR A 282 1.99 -6.13 -8.20
C THR A 282 1.62 -7.59 -7.97
N GLN A 283 1.08 -7.91 -6.79
CA GLN A 283 0.64 -9.26 -6.44
C GLN A 283 -0.56 -9.71 -7.26
N ALA A 284 -1.53 -8.82 -7.50
CA ALA A 284 -2.67 -9.10 -8.34
C ALA A 284 -2.25 -9.44 -9.78
N ASN A 285 -1.31 -8.70 -10.36
CA ASN A 285 -0.77 -9.01 -11.69
C ASN A 285 -0.04 -10.37 -11.69
N LEU A 286 0.78 -10.64 -10.67
CA LEU A 286 1.49 -11.90 -10.55
C LEU A 286 0.53 -13.10 -10.40
N LEU A 287 -0.55 -12.94 -9.64
CA LEU A 287 -1.61 -13.94 -9.50
C LEU A 287 -2.37 -14.12 -10.82
N ALA A 288 -2.78 -13.04 -11.48
CA ALA A 288 -3.46 -13.09 -12.78
C ALA A 288 -2.63 -13.87 -13.81
N LYS A 289 -1.33 -13.57 -13.92
CA LYS A 289 -0.41 -14.32 -14.79
C LYS A 289 -0.33 -15.80 -14.45
N LYS A 290 -0.26 -16.16 -13.15
CA LYS A 290 -0.23 -17.56 -12.73
C LYS A 290 -1.54 -18.30 -13.03
N ILE A 291 -2.69 -17.65 -12.85
CA ILE A 291 -4.00 -18.21 -13.21
C ILE A 291 -4.08 -18.47 -14.71
N LEU A 292 -3.69 -17.49 -15.54
CA LEU A 292 -3.74 -17.62 -16.99
C LEU A 292 -2.74 -18.64 -17.52
N ASP A 293 -1.53 -18.71 -16.95
CA ASP A 293 -0.55 -19.73 -17.32
C ASP A 293 -1.05 -21.14 -16.98
N ALA A 294 -1.66 -21.32 -15.82
CA ALA A 294 -2.27 -22.59 -15.43
C ALA A 294 -3.45 -22.96 -16.34
N PHE A 295 -4.34 -22.00 -16.65
CA PHE A 295 -5.46 -22.18 -17.57
C PHE A 295 -4.99 -22.58 -18.97
N ASN A 296 -4.05 -21.84 -19.55
CA ASN A 296 -3.54 -22.07 -20.90
C ASN A 296 -2.76 -23.40 -21.03
N LYS A 297 -2.15 -23.87 -19.94
CA LYS A 297 -1.44 -25.17 -19.90
C LYS A 297 -2.32 -26.34 -19.44
N GLY A 298 -3.58 -26.11 -19.07
CA GLY A 298 -4.47 -27.13 -18.51
C GLY A 298 -3.99 -27.70 -17.17
N GLN A 299 -3.28 -26.90 -16.37
CA GLN A 299 -2.78 -27.27 -15.05
C GLN A 299 -3.83 -26.97 -13.97
N THR A 300 -3.74 -27.64 -12.83
CA THR A 300 -4.63 -27.38 -11.69
C THR A 300 -4.34 -26.02 -11.04
N LEU A 301 -5.38 -25.34 -10.58
CA LEU A 301 -5.27 -24.05 -9.89
C LEU A 301 -4.64 -24.23 -8.49
N GLU A 302 -3.42 -23.73 -8.30
CA GLU A 302 -2.69 -23.81 -7.02
C GLU A 302 -2.87 -22.56 -6.14
N MET A 303 -4.08 -22.00 -6.09
CA MET A 303 -4.36 -20.71 -5.43
C MET A 303 -3.95 -20.70 -3.96
N HIS A 304 -4.14 -21.81 -3.23
CA HIS A 304 -3.72 -21.92 -1.83
C HIS A 304 -2.22 -21.66 -1.65
N ASN A 305 -1.36 -22.29 -2.46
CA ASN A 305 0.08 -22.12 -2.40
C ASN A 305 0.49 -20.68 -2.75
N TRP A 306 -0.18 -20.07 -3.72
CA TRP A 306 0.11 -18.69 -4.12
C TRP A 306 -0.31 -17.68 -3.05
N LEU A 307 -1.43 -17.91 -2.38
CA LEU A 307 -1.89 -17.09 -1.26
C LEU A 307 -1.01 -17.26 -0.01
N GLU A 308 -0.45 -18.45 0.23
CA GLU A 308 0.54 -18.66 1.29
C GLU A 308 1.85 -17.89 1.05
N ALA A 309 2.30 -17.80 -0.21
CA ALA A 309 3.43 -16.94 -0.58
C ALA A 309 3.09 -15.45 -0.39
N TYR A 310 1.91 -15.03 -0.84
CA TYR A 310 1.38 -13.67 -0.61
C TYR A 310 1.34 -13.34 0.89
N ARG A 311 0.91 -14.27 1.75
CA ARG A 311 0.87 -14.11 3.21
C ARG A 311 2.24 -13.73 3.78
N ALA A 312 3.27 -14.48 3.40
CA ALA A 312 4.63 -14.27 3.89
C ALA A 312 5.19 -12.93 3.39
N GLU A 313 4.97 -12.61 2.11
CA GLU A 313 5.42 -11.36 1.50
C GLU A 313 4.70 -10.14 2.09
N LEU A 314 3.37 -10.23 2.32
CA LEU A 314 2.58 -9.14 2.87
C LEU A 314 2.99 -8.79 4.31
N SER A 315 3.16 -9.79 5.18
CA SER A 315 3.61 -9.54 6.57
C SER A 315 4.99 -8.87 6.58
N SER A 316 5.94 -9.40 5.79
CA SER A 316 7.27 -8.79 5.68
C SER A 316 7.20 -7.38 5.10
N TYR A 317 6.35 -7.13 4.11
CA TYR A 317 6.19 -5.83 3.47
C TYR A 317 5.62 -4.79 4.44
N ILE A 318 4.57 -5.13 5.19
CA ILE A 318 3.98 -4.24 6.22
C ILE A 318 5.02 -3.89 7.27
N ARG A 319 5.74 -4.90 7.81
CA ARG A 319 6.80 -4.70 8.80
C ARG A 319 7.90 -3.77 8.28
N ASN A 320 8.43 -4.07 7.09
CA ASN A 320 9.46 -3.25 6.46
C ASN A 320 9.00 -1.81 6.21
N LYS A 321 7.75 -1.59 5.78
CA LYS A 321 7.24 -0.22 5.58
C LYS A 321 7.08 0.55 6.89
N ILE A 322 6.67 -0.11 7.99
CA ILE A 322 6.61 0.51 9.32
C ILE A 322 8.02 0.82 9.86
N GLU A 323 9.02 0.01 9.54
CA GLU A 323 10.43 0.26 9.92
C GLU A 323 11.05 1.49 9.23
N LEU A 324 10.56 1.87 8.05
CA LEU A 324 11.14 2.92 7.22
C LEU A 324 10.54 4.29 7.57
N ILE A 325 11.37 5.19 8.09
CA ILE A 325 11.01 6.59 8.34
C ILE A 325 11.36 7.40 7.09
N ASN A 326 10.37 8.07 6.45
CA ASN A 326 10.55 8.79 5.18
C ASN A 326 11.25 7.94 4.09
N GLY A 327 10.95 6.63 4.04
CA GLY A 327 11.52 5.71 3.05
C GLY A 327 12.94 5.23 3.33
N LYS A 328 13.54 5.57 4.48
CA LYS A 328 14.86 5.09 4.91
C LYS A 328 14.83 4.56 6.34
N ARG A 329 15.73 3.62 6.67
CA ARG A 329 15.92 3.22 8.08
C ARG A 329 16.44 4.42 8.85
N TRP A 330 15.88 4.63 10.04
CA TRP A 330 16.32 5.71 10.91
C TRP A 330 17.80 5.53 11.25
N SER A 331 18.59 6.54 10.93
CA SER A 331 20.00 6.63 11.34
C SER A 331 20.13 7.86 12.22
N SER A 332 20.53 7.67 13.49
CA SER A 332 20.82 8.79 14.37
C SER A 332 21.79 9.74 13.65
N PRO A 333 21.48 11.04 13.58
CA PRO A 333 22.44 11.99 13.05
C PRO A 333 23.72 11.91 13.90
N ILE A 334 24.87 11.66 13.27
CA ILE A 334 26.16 11.61 13.98
C ILE A 334 26.54 13.05 14.38
N LEU A 335 26.29 13.43 15.63
CA LEU A 335 26.71 14.73 16.20
C LEU A 335 28.19 14.73 16.64
N ALA A 336 29.09 14.17 15.83
CA ALA A 336 30.52 14.10 16.19
C ALA A 336 31.21 15.47 16.28
N SER A 337 30.62 16.54 15.75
CA SER A 337 31.22 17.89 15.70
C SER A 337 30.63 18.92 16.67
N LEU A 338 29.54 18.60 17.39
CA LEU A 338 28.80 19.58 18.21
C LEU A 338 29.04 19.45 19.72
N THR A 339 29.90 18.53 20.15
CA THR A 339 30.28 18.35 21.56
C THR A 339 31.17 19.45 22.12
N ASP A 340 31.85 20.24 21.27
CA ASP A 340 32.83 21.25 21.69
C ASP A 340 32.32 22.71 21.61
N LEU A 341 31.17 22.97 21.00
CA LEU A 341 30.59 24.31 20.89
C LEU A 341 29.70 24.60 22.10
N ALA A 342 30.28 25.29 23.09
CA ALA A 342 29.67 25.83 24.31
C ALA A 342 28.75 24.86 25.07
N LYS A 343 29.30 24.22 26.10
CA LYS A 343 28.56 23.33 27.02
C LYS A 343 27.30 24.04 27.57
N PRO A 344 26.08 23.63 27.19
CA PRO A 344 24.85 24.17 27.77
C PRO A 344 24.83 23.94 29.29
N LEU A 345 24.02 24.70 30.03
CA LEU A 345 23.94 24.57 31.50
C LEU A 345 23.53 23.14 31.92
N SER A 346 22.85 22.40 31.04
CA SER A 346 22.55 20.97 31.19
C SER A 346 23.80 20.07 31.29
N VAL A 347 24.91 20.44 30.64
CA VAL A 347 26.21 19.72 30.75
C VAL A 347 26.87 20.00 32.10
N LEU A 348 26.67 21.18 32.71
CA LEU A 348 27.17 21.45 34.06
C LEU A 348 26.51 20.54 35.10
N TRP A 349 25.26 20.13 34.89
CA TRP A 349 24.61 19.13 35.76
C TRP A 349 25.18 17.72 35.59
N ASN A 350 25.49 17.31 34.35
CA ASN A 350 26.11 16.01 34.07
C ASN A 350 27.60 15.91 34.44
N ASN A 351 28.33 17.03 34.57
CA ASN A 351 29.80 17.01 34.76
C ASN A 351 30.33 17.70 36.02
N TRP A 352 29.61 18.62 36.67
CA TRP A 352 30.13 19.23 37.89
C TRP A 352 30.07 18.26 39.09
N VAL A 353 29.42 17.10 38.90
CA VAL A 353 28.92 16.27 39.98
C VAL A 353 28.73 14.78 39.65
N THR A 354 29.59 14.16 38.86
CA THR A 354 29.56 12.69 38.75
C THR A 354 30.28 12.06 39.95
N ASN A 355 29.47 11.83 41.00
CA ASN A 355 29.59 10.85 42.09
C ASN A 355 30.02 11.32 43.49
N GLY A 356 30.58 12.51 43.67
CA GLY A 356 30.90 13.04 45.01
C GLY A 356 30.09 14.27 45.40
N SER A 357 29.86 15.18 44.45
CA SER A 357 29.39 16.52 44.76
C SER A 357 27.85 16.70 44.78
N ALA A 358 27.04 15.68 44.49
CA ALA A 358 25.56 15.81 44.41
C ALA A 358 25.01 15.41 45.74
N GLU A 359 25.61 14.36 46.28
CA GLU A 359 25.55 14.06 47.68
C GLU A 359 26.16 15.21 48.50
N PHE A 360 27.28 15.81 48.10
CA PHE A 360 27.82 17.02 48.75
C PHE A 360 26.92 18.25 48.61
N ALA A 361 26.38 18.58 47.44
CA ALA A 361 25.55 19.77 47.20
C ALA A 361 24.12 19.59 47.73
N ALA A 362 23.61 18.36 47.75
CA ALA A 362 22.40 18.02 48.48
C ALA A 362 22.65 18.05 49.99
N ARG A 363 23.77 17.52 50.50
CA ARG A 363 24.09 17.57 51.95
C ARG A 363 24.43 18.98 52.43
N VAL A 364 25.17 19.77 51.65
CA VAL A 364 25.51 21.17 51.93
C VAL A 364 24.29 22.05 51.69
N GLY A 365 23.53 21.83 50.61
CA GLY A 365 22.28 22.55 50.35
C GLY A 365 21.21 22.27 51.39
N ASP A 366 21.07 21.01 51.83
CA ASP A 366 20.16 20.61 52.91
C ASP A 366 20.64 21.12 54.27
N ALA A 367 21.95 21.12 54.52
CA ALA A 367 22.50 21.61 55.78
C ALA A 367 22.53 23.15 55.85
N GLN A 368 22.65 23.83 54.72
CA GLN A 368 22.54 25.27 54.59
C GLN A 368 21.07 25.70 54.63
N GLN A 369 20.14 24.90 54.09
CA GLN A 369 18.70 25.02 54.37
C GLN A 369 18.40 24.78 55.86
N PHE A 370 19.04 23.80 56.51
CA PHE A 370 18.89 23.54 57.95
C PHE A 370 19.42 24.68 58.83
N LEU A 371 20.56 25.30 58.47
CA LEU A 371 21.12 26.47 59.16
C LEU A 371 20.28 27.72 58.96
N GLN A 372 19.84 27.99 57.73
CA GLN A 372 18.88 29.08 57.44
C GLN A 372 17.53 28.83 58.14
N TYR A 373 17.14 27.56 58.30
CA TYR A 373 15.93 27.12 59.00
C TYR A 373 16.01 27.30 60.52
N MET A 374 17.18 27.16 61.14
CA MET A 374 17.41 27.37 62.58
C MET A 374 17.54 28.86 62.98
N GLY A 375 17.33 29.79 62.04
CA GLY A 375 17.45 31.23 62.29
C GLY A 375 18.89 31.72 62.46
N ALA A 376 19.88 30.85 62.24
CA ALA A 376 21.26 31.27 62.05
C ALA A 376 21.37 31.88 60.65
N ALA A 377 20.96 33.13 60.50
CA ALA A 377 21.45 33.93 59.39
C ALA A 377 22.98 33.88 59.49
N SER A 378 23.66 33.35 58.47
CA SER A 378 25.08 33.65 58.34
C SER A 378 25.17 35.14 58.04
N GLN A 379 25.16 35.96 59.09
CA GLN A 379 25.44 37.40 59.01
C GLN A 379 26.93 37.67 58.75
N ASN A 380 27.72 36.62 58.49
CA ASN A 380 29.13 36.76 58.15
C ASN A 380 29.31 36.64 56.64
N ASP A 381 29.33 37.80 55.98
CA ASP A 381 29.77 37.96 54.58
C ASP A 381 31.28 37.73 54.40
N ASN A 382 31.96 37.08 55.37
CA ASN A 382 33.39 36.83 55.34
C ASN A 382 33.69 35.40 54.85
N PRO A 383 34.30 35.23 53.66
CA PRO A 383 34.53 33.92 53.05
C PRO A 383 35.43 32.97 53.87
N LEU A 384 36.21 33.48 54.82
CA LEU A 384 37.04 32.67 55.72
C LEU A 384 36.19 31.89 56.75
N PHE A 385 35.13 32.50 57.28
CA PHE A 385 34.24 31.85 58.26
C PHE A 385 33.26 30.88 57.59
N TRP A 386 32.87 31.15 56.33
CA TRP A 386 32.10 30.21 55.51
C TRP A 386 32.84 28.88 55.30
N GLY A 387 34.18 28.91 55.14
CA GLY A 387 35.01 27.72 55.05
C GLY A 387 35.09 26.91 56.35
N VAL A 388 35.08 27.57 57.51
CA VAL A 388 35.09 26.91 58.84
C VAL A 388 33.72 26.30 59.17
N ASP A 389 32.63 26.98 58.82
CA ASP A 389 31.27 26.46 58.99
C ASP A 389 31.00 25.27 58.05
N ALA A 390 31.42 25.36 56.79
CA ALA A 390 31.36 24.25 55.84
C ALA A 390 32.19 23.04 56.32
N TYR A 391 33.36 23.28 56.93
CA TYR A 391 34.22 22.22 57.49
C TYR A 391 33.61 21.55 58.73
N ASN A 392 33.02 22.32 59.65
CA ASN A 392 32.34 21.79 60.84
C ASN A 392 31.06 21.01 60.49
N LEU A 393 30.32 21.46 59.47
CA LEU A 393 29.17 20.76 58.91
C LEU A 393 29.56 19.44 58.26
N LEU A 394 30.67 19.41 57.53
CA LEU A 394 31.21 18.21 56.90
C LEU A 394 31.60 17.15 57.93
N ARG A 395 32.21 17.57 59.04
CA ARG A 395 32.67 16.71 60.13
C ARG A 395 31.51 16.08 60.92
N ASN A 396 30.38 16.76 61.03
CA ASN A 396 29.19 16.30 61.78
C ASN A 396 28.05 15.81 60.87
N ALA A 397 28.30 15.65 59.56
CA ALA A 397 27.27 15.39 58.55
C ALA A 397 26.38 14.17 58.85
N ASN A 398 26.93 13.09 59.41
CA ASN A 398 26.15 11.89 59.74
C ASN A 398 25.20 12.13 60.93
N GLN A 399 25.63 12.88 61.94
CA GLN A 399 24.77 13.27 63.07
C GLN A 399 23.72 14.31 62.63
N VAL A 400 24.06 15.21 61.70
CA VAL A 400 23.10 16.17 61.12
C VAL A 400 22.07 15.46 60.25
N VAL A 401 22.45 14.43 59.48
CA VAL A 401 21.51 13.63 58.66
C VAL A 401 20.61 12.75 59.52
N GLU A 402 21.10 12.14 60.61
CA GLU A 402 20.25 11.41 61.58
C GLU A 402 19.31 12.36 62.34
N THR A 403 19.81 13.51 62.78
CA THR A 403 19.01 14.54 63.46
C THR A 403 17.99 15.15 62.49
N LYS A 404 18.33 15.32 61.20
CA LYS A 404 17.41 15.72 60.12
C LYS A 404 16.37 14.62 59.85
N ASN A 405 16.76 13.36 59.69
CA ASN A 405 15.79 12.30 59.42
C ASN A 405 14.81 12.09 60.58
N THR A 406 15.21 12.40 61.82
CA THR A 406 14.37 12.22 63.02
C THR A 406 13.59 13.49 63.39
N LEU A 407 14.20 14.68 63.45
CA LEU A 407 13.48 15.94 63.71
C LEU A 407 12.80 16.50 62.46
N PHE A 408 13.44 16.46 61.30
CA PHE A 408 12.91 17.12 60.11
C PHE A 408 11.74 16.35 59.50
N ASN A 409 11.81 15.02 59.39
CA ASN A 409 10.68 14.26 58.83
C ASN A 409 9.47 14.18 59.77
N LEU A 410 9.70 14.20 61.08
CA LEU A 410 8.66 13.95 62.09
C LEU A 410 8.05 15.26 62.62
N LEU A 411 8.83 16.33 62.73
CA LEU A 411 8.43 17.62 63.33
C LEU A 411 8.29 18.76 62.31
N ILE A 412 8.99 18.72 61.17
CA ILE A 412 9.16 19.90 60.28
C ILE A 412 8.56 19.71 58.88
N LYS A 413 8.69 18.53 58.27
CA LYS A 413 8.09 18.13 56.98
C LYS A 413 6.61 18.50 56.88
N PRO A 414 5.75 18.28 57.91
CA PRO A 414 4.35 18.68 57.84
C PRO A 414 4.11 20.20 57.76
N PHE A 415 5.11 21.05 58.07
CA PHE A 415 5.02 22.51 58.02
C PHE A 415 5.84 23.14 56.87
N LYS A 416 6.49 22.32 56.03
CA LYS A 416 7.29 22.78 54.88
C LYS A 416 6.56 23.80 53.98
N PRO A 417 5.25 23.63 53.64
CA PRO A 417 4.55 24.61 52.80
C PRO A 417 4.43 25.99 53.47
N LEU A 418 4.24 26.04 54.78
CA LEU A 418 4.17 27.29 55.55
C LEU A 418 5.53 28.02 55.51
N ILE A 419 6.62 27.27 55.69
CA ILE A 419 7.99 27.81 55.65
C ILE A 419 8.35 28.33 54.26
N ALA A 420 8.00 27.60 53.20
CA ALA A 420 8.23 28.02 51.82
C ALA A 420 7.49 29.32 51.48
N GLU A 421 6.25 29.47 51.96
CA GLU A 421 5.47 30.71 51.81
C GLU A 421 6.16 31.91 52.49
N TYR A 422 6.70 31.75 53.71
CA TYR A 422 7.47 32.81 54.37
C TYR A 422 8.77 33.16 53.63
N GLN A 423 9.44 32.18 53.03
CA GLN A 423 10.62 32.41 52.20
C GLN A 423 10.26 33.17 50.91
N ASP A 424 9.17 32.81 50.25
CA ASP A 424 8.70 33.47 49.03
C ASP A 424 8.30 34.93 49.30
N ILE A 425 7.61 35.18 50.41
CA ILE A 425 7.27 36.54 50.85
C ILE A 425 8.54 37.36 51.08
N ALA A 426 9.54 36.79 51.75
CA ALA A 426 10.80 37.49 52.05
C ALA A 426 11.63 37.79 50.78
N LYS A 427 11.55 36.95 49.75
CA LYS A 427 12.37 37.09 48.53
C LYS A 427 11.70 37.91 47.42
N TYR A 428 10.38 37.78 47.25
CA TYR A 428 9.71 38.23 46.02
C TYR A 428 8.59 39.25 46.24
N GLU A 429 8.06 39.40 47.46
CA GLU A 429 6.94 40.33 47.71
C GLU A 429 7.46 41.76 47.94
N LYS A 430 7.27 42.63 46.93
CA LYS A 430 7.69 44.04 46.99
C LYS A 430 6.69 44.95 47.70
N SER A 431 5.45 44.51 47.92
CA SER A 431 4.40 45.31 48.54
C SER A 431 4.32 45.06 50.05
N PHE A 432 4.62 46.10 50.84
CA PHE A 432 4.60 46.04 52.31
C PHE A 432 3.26 45.57 52.89
N LEU A 433 2.13 46.06 52.37
CA LEU A 433 0.80 45.67 52.85
C LEU A 433 0.47 44.19 52.56
N LYS A 434 0.85 43.70 51.37
CA LYS A 434 0.66 42.27 51.02
C LYS A 434 1.58 41.37 51.83
N GLN A 435 2.80 41.82 52.10
CA GLN A 435 3.76 41.13 52.96
C GLN A 435 3.20 40.97 54.38
N ILE A 436 2.64 42.03 54.97
CA ILE A 436 1.97 41.96 56.29
C ILE A 436 0.81 40.97 56.24
N PHE A 437 -0.10 41.10 55.27
CA PHE A 437 -1.28 40.25 55.20
C PHE A 437 -0.94 38.77 55.04
N ARG A 438 -0.02 38.43 54.14
CA ARG A 438 0.43 37.04 53.89
C ARG A 438 1.22 36.46 55.06
N THR A 439 1.95 37.29 55.81
CA THR A 439 2.73 36.86 56.99
C THR A 439 1.84 36.64 58.21
N VAL A 440 0.84 37.51 58.42
CA VAL A 440 -0.02 37.55 59.60
C VAL A 440 -1.19 36.57 59.50
N MET A 441 -1.73 36.29 58.32
CA MET A 441 -2.88 35.38 58.15
C MET A 441 -2.66 33.97 58.74
N PRO A 442 -1.53 33.29 58.48
CA PRO A 442 -1.26 31.98 59.09
C PRO A 442 -1.15 32.05 60.63
N LEU A 443 -0.62 33.15 61.17
CA LEU A 443 -0.55 33.39 62.62
C LEU A 443 -1.94 33.62 63.23
N LEU A 444 -2.84 34.28 62.51
CA LEU A 444 -4.24 34.47 62.94
C LEU A 444 -5.00 33.14 63.01
N ILE A 445 -4.70 32.18 62.13
CA ILE A 445 -5.30 30.83 62.18
C ILE A 445 -4.86 30.10 63.45
N VAL A 446 -3.57 30.15 63.78
CA VAL A 446 -3.02 29.54 65.01
C VAL A 446 -3.60 30.21 66.26
N ALA A 447 -3.62 31.55 66.27
CA ALA A 447 -4.17 32.33 67.39
C ALA A 447 -5.67 32.08 67.56
N GLY A 448 -6.43 32.02 66.46
CA GLY A 448 -7.86 31.72 66.48
C GLY A 448 -8.16 30.34 67.06
N LEU A 449 -7.35 29.32 66.75
CA LEU A 449 -7.50 27.99 67.32
C LEU A 449 -7.17 27.98 68.82
N LEU A 450 -6.11 28.69 69.24
CA LEU A 450 -5.75 28.83 70.66
C LEU A 450 -6.84 29.53 71.47
N VAL A 451 -7.44 30.59 70.92
CA VAL A 451 -8.57 31.28 71.55
C VAL A 451 -9.80 30.37 71.62
N LEU A 452 -10.09 29.60 70.57
CA LEU A 452 -11.22 28.69 70.53
C LEU A 452 -11.08 27.54 71.54
N VAL A 453 -9.89 26.94 71.62
CA VAL A 453 -9.58 25.93 72.64
C VAL A 453 -9.58 26.56 74.03
N GLY A 454 -9.06 27.77 74.18
CA GLY A 454 -9.14 28.54 75.41
C GLY A 454 -10.58 28.75 75.86
N MET A 455 -11.46 29.23 74.99
CA MET A 455 -12.89 29.42 75.25
C MET A 455 -13.62 28.13 75.61
N LEU A 456 -13.26 27.01 74.99
CA LEU A 456 -13.80 25.68 75.33
C LEU A 456 -13.33 25.19 76.70
N LEU A 457 -12.14 25.61 77.15
CA LEU A 457 -11.53 25.18 78.42
C LEU A 457 -11.82 26.14 79.59
N THR A 458 -12.13 27.41 79.33
CA THR A 458 -12.49 28.41 80.34
C THR A 458 -13.58 27.93 81.33
N PRO A 459 -14.64 27.21 80.92
CA PRO A 459 -15.66 26.71 81.84
C PRO A 459 -15.16 25.66 82.85
N PHE A 460 -14.01 25.02 82.59
CA PHE A 460 -13.50 23.91 83.39
C PHE A 460 -12.55 24.35 84.52
N GLY A 461 -12.22 25.65 84.62
CA GLY A 461 -11.42 26.19 85.73
C GLY A 461 -10.06 25.51 85.93
N LEU A 462 -9.46 25.02 84.84
CA LEU A 462 -8.21 24.27 84.89
C LEU A 462 -7.03 25.15 85.32
N PRO A 463 -6.09 24.65 86.15
CA PRO A 463 -4.88 25.37 86.51
C PRO A 463 -3.99 25.65 85.28
N GLU A 464 -3.23 26.74 85.32
CA GLU A 464 -2.38 27.23 84.21
C GLU A 464 -1.45 26.17 83.61
N LEU A 465 -1.02 25.18 84.41
CA LEU A 465 -0.19 24.07 83.96
C LEU A 465 -0.93 23.12 82.99
N ALA A 466 -2.23 22.87 83.22
CA ALA A 466 -3.06 22.03 82.36
C ALA A 466 -3.40 22.75 81.03
N PHE A 467 -3.49 24.08 81.06
CA PHE A 467 -3.58 24.90 79.86
C PHE A 467 -2.32 24.74 79.00
N LEU A 468 -1.13 24.73 79.60
CA LEU A 468 0.15 24.56 78.89
C LEU A 468 0.26 23.17 78.23
N VAL A 469 -0.21 22.12 78.90
CA VAL A 469 -0.27 20.75 78.36
C VAL A 469 -1.22 20.63 77.16
N LEU A 470 -2.32 21.38 77.14
CA LEU A 470 -3.29 21.40 76.04
C LEU A 470 -2.93 22.40 74.93
N ALA A 471 -2.22 23.48 75.26
CA ALA A 471 -1.77 24.49 74.33
C ALA A 471 -0.73 23.94 73.35
N ILE A 472 0.19 23.07 73.78
CA ILE A 472 1.21 22.48 72.91
C ILE A 472 0.56 21.69 71.75
N PRO A 473 -0.30 20.67 71.98
CA PRO A 473 -1.05 20.00 70.90
C PRO A 473 -1.88 20.96 70.05
N THR A 474 -2.46 21.98 70.67
CA THR A 474 -3.29 22.98 69.96
C THR A 474 -2.45 23.84 69.02
N ILE A 475 -1.23 24.22 69.39
CA ILE A 475 -0.29 24.92 68.51
C ILE A 475 0.08 24.02 67.32
N PHE A 476 0.33 22.73 67.54
CA PHE A 476 0.60 21.78 66.45
C PHE A 476 -0.58 21.65 65.48
N ILE A 477 -1.80 21.52 65.99
CA ILE A 477 -3.02 21.47 65.17
C ILE A 477 -3.22 22.80 64.43
N GLY A 478 -2.98 23.93 65.10
CA GLY A 478 -3.07 25.27 64.52
C GLY A 478 -2.08 25.48 63.37
N LEU A 479 -0.83 25.05 63.56
CA LEU A 479 0.20 25.07 62.52
C LEU A 479 -0.15 24.13 61.35
N ALA A 480 -0.77 22.98 61.63
CA ALA A 480 -1.20 22.05 60.59
C ALA A 480 -2.34 22.64 59.75
N LEU A 481 -3.30 23.31 60.39
CA LEU A 481 -4.37 24.05 59.73
C LEU A 481 -3.84 25.24 58.93
N ALA A 482 -2.90 26.00 59.48
CA ALA A 482 -2.25 27.10 58.79
C ALA A 482 -1.49 26.61 57.55
N THR A 483 -0.84 25.44 57.65
CA THR A 483 -0.19 24.80 56.50
C THR A 483 -1.21 24.35 55.46
N LYS A 484 -2.32 23.73 55.89
CA LYS A 484 -3.41 23.35 54.99
C LYS A 484 -3.99 24.58 54.27
N TYR A 485 -4.17 25.68 54.98
CA TYR A 485 -4.58 26.96 54.39
C TYR A 485 -3.60 27.43 53.30
N VAL A 486 -2.29 27.43 53.58
CA VAL A 486 -1.27 27.82 52.58
C VAL A 486 -1.30 26.91 51.37
N THR A 487 -1.38 25.58 51.57
CA THR A 487 -1.47 24.62 50.45
C THR A 487 -2.72 24.82 49.62
N TRP A 488 -3.87 25.05 50.27
CA TRP A 488 -5.14 25.27 49.61
C TRP A 488 -5.17 26.59 48.84
N LYS A 489 -4.65 27.68 49.44
CA LYS A 489 -4.48 28.98 48.78
C LYS A 489 -3.58 28.86 47.54
N ASN A 490 -2.44 28.17 47.66
CA ASN A 490 -1.50 27.98 46.56
C ASN A 490 -2.09 27.10 45.45
N SER A 491 -2.84 26.05 45.81
CA SER A 491 -3.58 25.22 44.85
C SER A 491 -4.63 26.05 44.11
N ILE A 492 -5.42 26.87 44.80
CA ILE A 492 -6.42 27.74 44.17
C ILE A 492 -5.74 28.74 43.24
N TYR A 493 -4.65 29.36 43.67
CA TYR A 493 -3.90 30.30 42.84
C TYR A 493 -3.36 29.62 41.57
N GLN A 494 -2.80 28.41 41.69
CA GLN A 494 -2.34 27.63 40.55
C GLN A 494 -3.50 27.22 39.64
N SER A 495 -4.61 26.73 40.17
CA SER A 495 -5.79 26.35 39.38
C SER A 495 -6.42 27.54 38.67
N LEU A 496 -6.53 28.71 39.32
CA LEU A 496 -7.00 29.94 38.68
C LEU A 496 -6.05 30.43 37.59
N ARG A 497 -4.74 30.34 37.82
CA ARG A 497 -3.73 30.67 36.83
C ARG A 497 -3.81 29.73 35.62
N GLN A 498 -3.91 28.43 35.85
CA GLN A 498 -4.07 27.43 34.79
C GLN A 498 -5.36 27.64 34.01
N TRP A 499 -6.47 27.91 34.70
CA TRP A 499 -7.76 28.21 34.07
C TRP A 499 -7.68 29.48 33.21
N TRP A 500 -7.07 30.55 33.71
CA TRP A 500 -6.90 31.81 32.98
C TRP A 500 -6.06 31.66 31.71
N TYR A 501 -5.01 30.83 31.75
CA TYR A 501 -4.12 30.62 30.62
C TYR A 501 -4.50 29.44 29.71
N GLY A 502 -5.49 28.63 30.08
CA GLY A 502 -5.96 27.49 29.28
C GLY A 502 -5.26 26.15 29.54
N GLY A 503 -4.43 26.05 30.59
CA GLY A 503 -3.80 24.80 31.03
C GLY A 503 -2.47 24.99 31.77
N PRO A 504 -1.90 23.90 32.33
CA PRO A 504 -0.61 23.92 33.04
C PRO A 504 0.59 24.27 32.15
N PHE A 505 0.51 24.01 30.85
CA PHE A 505 1.60 24.28 29.91
C PHE A 505 1.36 25.49 29.01
N GLU A 506 0.22 26.18 29.17
CA GLU A 506 -0.13 27.40 28.43
C GLU A 506 0.25 28.68 29.20
N ILE A 507 0.97 28.54 30.31
CA ILE A 507 1.53 29.66 31.05
C ILE A 507 2.64 30.38 30.24
N PRO A 508 2.83 31.70 30.43
CA PRO A 508 3.81 32.49 29.66
C PRO A 508 5.23 31.90 29.62
N GLU A 509 5.66 31.23 30.70
CA GLU A 509 6.98 30.60 30.81
C GLU A 509 7.19 29.38 29.91
N LEU A 510 6.11 28.83 29.37
CA LEU A 510 6.11 27.65 28.51
C LEU A 510 5.56 27.95 27.12
N LYS A 511 5.17 29.19 26.81
CA LYS A 511 4.77 29.61 25.45
C LYS A 511 5.99 29.76 24.55
N VAL A 512 5.79 29.80 23.24
CA VAL A 512 6.88 30.09 22.30
C VAL A 512 7.32 31.54 22.49
N SER A 513 8.60 31.74 22.82
CA SER A 513 9.20 33.07 22.92
C SER A 513 9.64 33.60 21.56
N GLU A 514 9.77 34.92 21.42
CA GLU A 514 10.34 35.55 20.21
C GLU A 514 11.73 35.01 19.90
N ARG A 515 12.50 34.66 20.94
CA ARG A 515 13.80 34.02 20.79
C ARG A 515 13.71 32.63 20.16
N MET A 516 12.71 31.82 20.51
CA MET A 516 12.52 30.52 19.86
C MET A 516 12.18 30.67 18.37
N ILE A 517 11.38 31.69 18.03
CA ILE A 517 11.03 32.01 16.63
C ILE A 517 12.29 32.41 15.86
N SER A 518 13.19 33.21 16.45
CA SER A 518 14.45 33.60 15.79
C SER A 518 15.52 32.50 15.77
N VAL A 519 15.53 31.61 16.78
CA VAL A 519 16.47 30.49 16.83
C VAL A 519 16.13 29.40 15.82
N PHE A 520 14.85 29.10 15.61
CA PHE A 520 14.40 28.05 14.68
C PHE A 520 13.83 28.62 13.37
N GLY A 521 14.06 29.91 13.13
CA GLY A 521 13.70 30.60 11.90
C GLY A 521 14.93 30.85 11.04
N ASP A 522 14.73 30.82 9.72
CA ASP A 522 15.75 31.19 8.75
C ASP A 522 15.86 32.72 8.71
N GLN A 523 16.78 33.24 9.52
CA GLN A 523 17.03 34.67 9.62
C GLN A 523 17.54 35.24 8.29
N ALA A 524 18.20 34.45 7.45
CA ALA A 524 18.66 34.88 6.13
C ALA A 524 17.47 35.07 5.17
N ARG A 525 16.52 34.11 5.11
CA ARG A 525 15.25 34.27 4.38
C ARG A 525 14.40 35.42 4.91
N LEU A 526 14.35 35.61 6.23
CA LEU A 526 13.62 36.73 6.83
C LEU A 526 14.22 38.10 6.44
N ASN A 527 15.54 38.18 6.38
CA ASN A 527 16.26 39.38 5.97
C ASN A 527 16.17 39.62 4.45
N ALA A 528 16.06 38.55 3.65
CA ALA A 528 15.92 38.61 2.20
C ALA A 528 14.49 38.94 1.72
N ALA A 529 13.48 38.80 2.58
CA ALA A 529 12.09 39.12 2.25
C ALA A 529 11.92 40.60 1.91
N GLN A 530 11.33 40.88 0.74
CA GLN A 530 11.23 42.24 0.18
C GLN A 530 9.92 42.92 0.57
N THR A 531 8.86 42.15 0.81
CA THR A 531 7.54 42.67 1.19
C THR A 531 7.22 42.42 2.67
N VAL A 532 6.30 43.23 3.22
CA VAL A 532 5.79 43.05 4.60
C VAL A 532 5.01 41.74 4.71
N GLN A 533 4.27 41.38 3.67
CA GLN A 533 3.45 40.16 3.66
C GLN A 533 4.29 38.89 3.63
N GLU A 534 5.38 38.84 2.84
CA GLU A 534 6.34 37.73 2.88
C GLU A 534 7.01 37.57 4.26
N LYS A 535 7.29 38.69 4.95
CA LYS A 535 7.83 38.65 6.31
C LYS A 535 6.84 38.08 7.31
N ASP A 536 5.58 38.47 7.21
CA ASP A 536 4.52 37.97 8.09
C ASP A 536 4.27 36.47 7.86
N ASP A 537 4.26 36.02 6.60
CA ASP A 537 4.10 34.61 6.24
C ASP A 537 5.28 33.75 6.75
N LEU A 538 6.53 34.24 6.61
CA LEU A 538 7.72 33.56 7.13
C LEU A 538 7.74 33.50 8.67
N LEU A 539 7.35 34.58 9.35
CA LEU A 539 7.24 34.59 10.81
C LEU A 539 6.18 33.60 11.31
N GLN A 540 5.09 33.42 10.56
CA GLN A 540 4.09 32.41 10.85
C GLN A 540 4.63 30.98 10.64
N GLU A 541 5.39 30.73 9.57
CA GLU A 541 6.07 29.45 9.33
C GLU A 541 7.07 29.10 10.45
N PHE A 542 7.89 30.06 10.87
CA PHE A 542 8.88 29.87 11.94
C PHE A 542 8.21 29.63 13.29
N ARG A 543 7.11 30.34 13.56
CA ARG A 543 6.29 30.11 14.76
C ARG A 543 5.75 28.68 14.80
N GLN A 544 5.24 28.15 13.69
CA GLN A 544 4.75 26.76 13.64
C GLN A 544 5.87 25.74 13.92
N THR A 545 7.08 25.99 13.42
CA THR A 545 8.23 25.12 13.69
C THR A 545 8.64 25.16 15.18
N ALA A 546 8.68 26.36 15.78
CA ALA A 546 8.96 26.52 17.20
C ALA A 546 7.86 25.92 18.10
N GLU A 547 6.59 26.04 17.71
CA GLU A 547 5.45 25.41 18.38
C GLU A 547 5.51 23.88 18.32
N ALA A 548 5.95 23.32 17.18
CA ALA A 548 6.13 21.88 17.03
C ALA A 548 7.23 21.34 17.95
N ILE A 549 8.35 22.07 18.11
CA ILE A 549 9.43 21.74 19.05
C ILE A 549 8.92 21.84 20.50
N ARG A 550 8.23 22.93 20.84
CA ARG A 550 7.59 23.13 22.16
C ARG A 550 6.69 21.94 22.51
N ALA A 551 5.84 21.51 21.59
CA ALA A 551 4.91 20.41 21.83
C ALA A 551 5.64 19.11 22.22
N ILE A 552 6.75 18.78 21.56
CA ILE A 552 7.55 17.58 21.86
C ILE A 552 8.20 17.69 23.25
N TYR A 553 8.71 18.86 23.63
CA TYR A 553 9.29 19.09 24.96
C TYR A 553 8.23 18.99 26.07
N ILE A 554 7.04 19.54 25.85
CA ILE A 554 5.93 19.44 26.81
C ILE A 554 5.48 18.00 27.00
N GLU A 555 5.36 17.23 25.91
CA GLU A 555 4.97 15.82 25.96
C GLU A 555 5.96 15.00 26.81
N GLU A 556 7.26 15.22 26.65
CA GLU A 556 8.27 14.53 27.46
C GLU A 556 8.24 15.00 28.93
N MET A 557 8.03 16.29 29.20
CA MET A 557 7.85 16.81 30.57
C MET A 557 6.62 16.18 31.24
N GLN A 558 5.51 16.03 30.53
CA GLN A 558 4.29 15.39 31.04
C GLN A 558 4.57 13.93 31.42
N LYS A 559 5.18 13.16 30.52
CA LYS A 559 5.52 11.75 30.77
C LYS A 559 6.42 11.57 32.00
N LEU A 560 7.44 12.43 32.16
CA LEU A 560 8.33 12.36 33.32
C LEU A 560 7.63 12.78 34.63
N ASN A 561 6.71 13.76 34.56
CA ASN A 561 5.92 14.18 35.71
C ASN A 561 4.89 13.13 36.13
N GLU A 562 4.28 12.41 35.18
CA GLU A 562 3.39 11.26 35.46
C GLU A 562 4.17 10.13 36.17
N ASN A 563 5.38 9.82 35.69
CA ASN A 563 6.26 8.87 36.37
C ASN A 563 6.62 9.32 37.79
N GLU A 564 6.90 10.61 38.00
CA GLU A 564 7.20 11.13 39.34
C GLU A 564 5.97 11.11 40.25
N ALA A 565 4.77 11.38 39.72
CA ALA A 565 3.53 11.24 40.47
C ALA A 565 3.31 9.80 40.93
N TYR A 566 3.53 8.82 40.05
CA TYR A 566 3.52 7.40 40.39
C TYR A 566 4.51 7.07 41.52
N PHE A 567 5.76 7.55 41.43
CA PHE A 567 6.75 7.33 42.48
C PHE A 567 6.43 8.05 43.80
N ALA A 568 5.82 9.23 43.74
CA ALA A 568 5.42 10.00 44.92
C ALA A 568 4.26 9.33 45.68
N GLU A 569 3.33 8.69 44.97
CA GLU A 569 2.22 7.93 45.58
C GLU A 569 2.70 6.65 46.28
N HIS A 570 3.80 6.05 45.82
CA HIS A 570 4.36 4.79 46.34
C HIS A 570 5.59 4.99 47.24
N GLU A 571 5.85 6.22 47.71
CA GLU A 571 7.10 6.64 48.39
C GLU A 571 7.49 5.78 49.62
N ALA A 572 6.54 5.11 50.28
CA ALA A 572 6.80 4.27 51.46
C ALA A 572 7.19 2.81 51.15
N GLY A 573 7.19 2.38 49.88
CA GLY A 573 7.36 0.96 49.50
C GLY A 573 8.19 0.69 48.24
N LEU A 574 8.98 1.67 47.76
CA LEU A 574 9.79 1.52 46.54
C LEU A 574 10.94 0.51 46.73
N THR A 575 11.12 -0.35 45.74
CA THR A 575 12.27 -1.25 45.62
C THR A 575 13.56 -0.49 45.26
N GLU A 576 14.74 -1.11 45.42
CA GLU A 576 16.03 -0.47 45.10
C GLU A 576 16.15 -0.12 43.61
N GLU A 577 15.56 -0.94 42.73
CA GLU A 577 15.47 -0.68 41.29
C GLU A 577 14.55 0.52 40.98
N GLU A 578 13.41 0.62 41.64
CA GLU A 578 12.49 1.76 41.48
C GLU A 578 13.07 3.05 42.05
N LEU A 579 13.84 2.99 43.15
CA LEU A 579 14.57 4.16 43.67
C LEU A 579 15.63 4.66 42.67
N LYS A 580 16.32 3.75 41.99
CA LYS A 580 17.26 4.09 40.92
C LYS A 580 16.53 4.69 39.72
N ALA A 581 15.39 4.12 39.34
CA ALA A 581 14.54 4.66 38.27
C ALA A 581 14.00 6.06 38.59
N ARG A 582 13.54 6.29 39.83
CA ARG A 582 13.11 7.62 40.31
C ARG A 582 14.24 8.64 40.25
N LYS A 583 15.44 8.27 40.72
CA LYS A 583 16.64 9.14 40.63
C LYS A 583 16.96 9.51 39.19
N ALA A 584 16.89 8.56 38.26
CA ALA A 584 17.10 8.81 36.84
C ALA A 584 16.01 9.71 36.24
N ASN A 585 14.74 9.47 36.58
CA ASN A 585 13.59 10.27 36.15
C ASN A 585 13.72 11.74 36.61
N LEU A 586 14.07 11.98 37.88
CA LEU A 586 14.32 13.33 38.41
C LEU A 586 15.49 14.01 37.71
N ALA A 587 16.58 13.29 37.45
CA ALA A 587 17.71 13.84 36.69
C ALA A 587 17.30 14.26 35.27
N GLU A 588 16.44 13.48 34.61
CA GLU A 588 15.90 13.84 33.30
C GLU A 588 14.94 15.03 33.34
N ILE A 589 14.08 15.15 34.36
CA ILE A 589 13.20 16.32 34.58
C ILE A 589 14.03 17.59 34.69
N TYR A 590 15.06 17.59 35.55
CA TYR A 590 15.92 18.75 35.73
C TYR A 590 16.69 19.09 34.45
N ALA A 591 17.25 18.09 33.77
CA ALA A 591 17.94 18.30 32.49
C ALA A 591 17.02 18.94 31.44
N LEU A 592 15.79 18.47 31.33
CA LEU A 592 14.80 19.00 30.38
C LEU A 592 14.38 20.45 30.73
N GLY A 593 14.22 20.75 32.02
CA GLY A 593 13.94 22.11 32.49
C GLY A 593 15.07 23.10 32.19
N PHE A 594 16.32 22.70 32.36
CA PHE A 594 17.48 23.52 32.01
C PHE A 594 17.64 23.70 30.50
N GLU A 595 17.43 22.65 29.71
CA GLU A 595 17.42 22.75 28.25
C GLU A 595 16.31 23.67 27.74
N TRP A 596 15.11 23.59 28.34
CA TRP A 596 14.02 24.52 28.03
C TRP A 596 14.41 25.96 28.34
N TYR A 597 15.03 26.23 29.50
CA TYR A 597 15.52 27.56 29.84
C TYR A 597 16.58 28.07 28.84
N ASP A 598 17.51 27.19 28.43
CA ASP A 598 18.55 27.51 27.46
C ASP A 598 17.96 27.90 26.09
N ILE A 599 16.92 27.19 25.66
CA ILE A 599 16.18 27.45 24.41
C ILE A 599 15.31 28.72 24.53
N HIS A 600 14.53 28.83 25.59
CA HIS A 600 13.47 29.83 25.72
C HIS A 600 13.95 31.20 26.21
N SER A 601 14.87 31.23 27.18
CA SER A 601 15.13 32.42 28.02
C SER A 601 16.60 32.87 28.11
N ASN A 602 17.56 31.98 27.87
CA ASN A 602 19.00 32.27 28.07
C ASN A 602 19.64 33.06 26.91
N THR A 603 19.44 34.37 26.84
CA THR A 603 19.95 35.24 25.74
C THR A 603 21.46 35.24 25.54
N GLN A 604 22.25 34.64 26.45
CA GLN A 604 23.72 34.57 26.36
C GLN A 604 24.23 33.39 25.51
N LEU A 605 23.38 32.41 25.21
CA LEU A 605 23.73 31.30 24.33
C LEU A 605 23.51 31.66 22.85
N GLY A 606 24.51 31.40 22.02
CA GLY A 606 24.44 31.56 20.57
C GLY A 606 23.40 30.64 19.93
N ILE A 607 22.80 31.09 18.82
CA ILE A 607 21.71 30.40 18.12
C ILE A 607 22.11 28.97 17.73
N ASP A 608 23.33 28.77 17.24
CA ASP A 608 23.82 27.45 16.78
C ASP A 608 23.92 26.44 17.92
N VAL A 609 24.30 26.91 19.11
CA VAL A 609 24.39 26.08 20.32
C VAL A 609 22.98 25.64 20.75
N VAL A 610 22.01 26.56 20.67
CA VAL A 610 20.61 26.24 20.99
C VAL A 610 20.02 25.26 19.98
N LYS A 611 20.29 25.44 18.68
CA LYS A 611 19.91 24.47 17.63
C LYS A 611 20.52 23.10 17.90
N ALA A 612 21.80 23.04 18.27
CA ALA A 612 22.48 21.78 18.59
C ALA A 612 21.88 21.05 19.81
N VAL A 613 21.51 21.78 20.85
CA VAL A 613 20.80 21.23 22.03
C VAL A 613 19.46 20.62 21.62
N ALA A 614 18.67 21.35 20.83
CA ALA A 614 17.39 20.87 20.33
C ALA A 614 17.56 19.63 19.42
N ILE A 615 18.50 19.66 18.47
CA ILE A 615 18.81 18.52 17.59
C ILE A 615 19.20 17.30 18.42
N LYS A 616 20.08 17.44 19.41
CA LYS A 616 20.52 16.34 20.27
C LYS A 616 19.35 15.72 21.03
N ARG A 617 18.48 16.54 21.61
CA ARG A 617 17.30 16.06 22.35
C ARG A 617 16.31 15.37 21.43
N LEU A 618 15.99 15.98 20.29
CA LEU A 618 15.09 15.40 19.29
C LEU A 618 15.64 14.05 18.78
N SER A 619 16.95 13.96 18.54
CA SER A 619 17.59 12.71 18.13
C SER A 619 17.51 11.63 19.22
N LYS A 620 17.78 11.98 20.50
CA LYS A 620 17.63 11.04 21.63
C LYS A 620 16.19 10.53 21.76
N ILE A 621 15.19 11.40 21.57
CA ILE A 621 13.78 11.01 21.60
C ILE A 621 13.45 10.09 20.41
N ALA A 622 13.90 10.44 19.20
CA ALA A 622 13.70 9.62 18.01
C ALA A 622 14.37 8.25 18.14
N ASP A 623 15.60 8.16 18.67
CA ASP A 623 16.31 6.89 18.90
C ASP A 623 15.58 6.00 19.90
N LYS A 624 15.11 6.56 21.02
CA LYS A 624 14.33 5.85 22.03
C LYS A 624 13.02 5.31 21.44
N ASN A 625 12.31 6.13 20.69
CA ASN A 625 11.03 5.77 20.09
C ASN A 625 11.19 4.79 18.93
N TYR A 626 12.27 4.92 18.15
CA TYR A 626 12.61 3.96 17.08
C TYR A 626 13.03 2.61 17.66
N GLY A 627 13.80 2.58 18.75
CA GLY A 627 14.10 1.35 19.49
C GLY A 627 12.84 0.66 20.01
N ALA A 628 11.93 1.43 20.63
CA ALA A 628 10.64 0.91 21.09
C ALA A 628 9.74 0.44 19.94
N LEU A 629 9.81 1.09 18.77
CA LEU A 629 9.13 0.65 17.56
C LEU A 629 9.64 -0.72 17.10
N LEU A 630 10.97 -0.90 17.01
CA LEU A 630 11.57 -2.16 16.58
C LEU A 630 11.25 -3.30 17.56
N GLU A 631 11.35 -3.06 18.86
CA GLU A 631 11.03 -4.04 19.90
C GLU A 631 9.56 -4.49 19.82
N ARG A 632 8.62 -3.54 19.70
CA ARG A 632 7.18 -3.86 19.58
C ARG A 632 6.85 -4.57 18.27
N LEU A 633 7.51 -4.21 17.17
CA LEU A 633 7.32 -4.84 15.87
C LEU A 633 7.84 -6.29 15.85
N GLN A 634 8.88 -6.60 16.62
CA GLN A 634 9.45 -7.95 16.73
C GLN A 634 8.71 -8.85 17.72
N ASP A 635 7.99 -8.29 18.68
CA ASP A 635 7.34 -9.02 19.76
C ASP A 635 5.80 -8.97 19.64
N THR A 636 5.11 -8.32 20.59
CA THR A 636 3.65 -8.39 20.76
C THR A 636 2.83 -7.81 19.59
N GLU A 637 3.24 -6.70 18.99
CA GLU A 637 2.48 -6.05 17.92
C GLU A 637 2.76 -6.69 16.54
N GLY A 638 3.95 -7.27 16.36
CA GLY A 638 4.28 -8.08 15.18
C GLY A 638 3.35 -9.29 15.00
N VAL A 639 2.98 -9.93 16.11
CA VAL A 639 2.03 -11.06 16.12
C VAL A 639 0.63 -10.63 15.71
N LEU A 640 0.18 -9.43 16.09
CA LEU A 640 -1.13 -8.89 15.68
C LEU A 640 -1.17 -8.63 14.16
N ILE A 641 -0.08 -8.14 13.59
CA ILE A 641 0.06 -7.98 12.13
C ILE A 641 -0.04 -9.36 11.45
N ASP A 642 0.69 -10.36 11.95
CA ASP A 642 0.63 -11.72 11.40
C ASP A 642 -0.78 -12.31 11.50
N GLN A 643 -1.48 -12.11 12.62
CA GLN A 643 -2.86 -12.56 12.80
C GLN A 643 -3.82 -11.87 11.83
N ALA A 644 -3.70 -10.56 11.63
CA ALA A 644 -4.52 -9.82 10.67
C ALA A 644 -4.27 -10.30 9.23
N VAL A 645 -3.00 -10.51 8.87
CA VAL A 645 -2.60 -11.07 7.57
C VAL A 645 -3.11 -12.51 7.39
N ASN A 646 -3.02 -13.35 8.43
CA ASN A 646 -3.55 -14.71 8.41
C ASN A 646 -5.06 -14.73 8.22
N ASN A 647 -5.81 -13.86 8.92
CA ASN A 647 -7.26 -13.75 8.77
C ASN A 647 -7.67 -13.24 7.38
N LEU A 648 -6.91 -12.29 6.85
CA LEU A 648 -7.09 -11.79 5.48
C LEU A 648 -6.89 -12.93 4.47
N VAL A 649 -5.78 -13.67 4.57
CA VAL A 649 -5.47 -14.77 3.64
C VAL A 649 -6.43 -15.95 3.79
N ALA A 650 -6.87 -16.27 5.01
CA ALA A 650 -7.93 -17.25 5.24
C ALA A 650 -9.23 -16.83 4.55
N ASN A 651 -9.60 -15.55 4.63
CA ASN A 651 -10.79 -15.04 3.94
C ASN A 651 -10.63 -15.02 2.42
N LEU A 652 -9.45 -14.66 1.91
CA LEU A 652 -9.16 -14.73 0.47
C LEU A 652 -9.20 -16.16 -0.06
N ASN A 653 -8.73 -17.15 0.71
CA ASN A 653 -8.86 -18.56 0.32
C ASN A 653 -10.34 -18.92 0.17
N THR A 654 -11.22 -18.46 1.06
CA THR A 654 -12.66 -18.74 0.96
C THR A 654 -13.37 -17.93 -0.12
N SER A 655 -12.94 -16.69 -0.41
CA SER A 655 -13.59 -15.86 -1.43
C SER A 655 -13.12 -16.19 -2.85
N LEU A 656 -11.82 -16.40 -3.06
CA LEU A 656 -11.24 -16.72 -4.37
C LEU A 656 -11.44 -18.18 -4.78
N LEU A 657 -11.73 -19.07 -3.82
CA LEU A 657 -12.11 -20.47 -4.05
C LEU A 657 -13.45 -20.75 -3.35
N PRO A 658 -14.57 -20.21 -3.84
CA PRO A 658 -15.85 -20.55 -3.25
C PRO A 658 -16.12 -22.04 -3.46
N ASP A 659 -16.57 -22.73 -2.40
CA ASP A 659 -17.09 -24.10 -2.52
C ASP A 659 -18.30 -24.01 -3.45
N LEU A 660 -18.14 -24.45 -4.70
CA LEU A 660 -19.24 -24.55 -5.65
C LEU A 660 -20.22 -25.59 -5.10
N ASP A 661 -21.34 -25.11 -4.56
CA ASP A 661 -22.45 -25.94 -4.14
C ASP A 661 -22.89 -26.78 -5.34
N GLN A 662 -22.75 -28.11 -5.25
CA GLN A 662 -23.04 -29.07 -6.33
C GLN A 662 -24.54 -29.17 -6.67
N SER A 663 -25.38 -28.26 -6.19
CA SER A 663 -26.84 -28.31 -6.31
C SER A 663 -27.44 -27.45 -7.42
N VAL A 664 -26.61 -26.78 -8.23
CA VAL A 664 -27.08 -26.13 -9.46
C VAL A 664 -26.48 -26.89 -10.64
N GLU A 665 -27.10 -28.04 -10.95
CA GLU A 665 -26.98 -28.61 -12.28
C GLU A 665 -27.41 -27.52 -13.28
N PRO A 666 -26.56 -27.11 -14.23
CA PRO A 666 -27.09 -26.49 -15.43
C PRO A 666 -27.99 -27.56 -16.06
N GLU A 667 -29.23 -27.22 -16.39
CA GLU A 667 -30.09 -28.06 -17.24
C GLU A 667 -29.28 -28.44 -18.48
N ARG A 668 -28.70 -29.64 -18.47
CA ARG A 668 -28.19 -30.29 -19.66
C ARG A 668 -29.44 -30.78 -20.37
N ASP A 669 -29.88 -30.00 -21.34
CA ASP A 669 -30.71 -30.51 -22.43
C ASP A 669 -29.94 -31.67 -23.07
N ASN A 670 -30.31 -32.88 -22.67
CA ASN A 670 -29.88 -34.12 -23.31
C ASN A 670 -30.66 -34.24 -24.62
N ASP A 671 -30.12 -33.67 -25.69
CA ASP A 671 -30.49 -34.03 -27.06
C ASP A 671 -29.21 -34.38 -27.84
N GLU A 672 -28.61 -35.52 -27.51
CA GLU A 672 -27.80 -36.30 -28.45
C GLU A 672 -28.63 -37.53 -28.87
N ASP A 673 -29.31 -37.43 -30.01
CA ASP A 673 -29.32 -38.45 -31.08
C ASP A 673 -30.21 -38.01 -32.25
N ASP A 674 -29.64 -38.11 -33.47
CA ASP A 674 -30.28 -38.03 -34.79
C ASP A 674 -31.04 -36.75 -35.21
N ASN A 675 -30.37 -35.86 -35.96
CA ASN A 675 -30.58 -35.72 -37.42
C ASN A 675 -29.94 -34.44 -38.00
N LEU A 676 -29.17 -34.64 -39.07
CA LEU A 676 -28.87 -33.64 -40.11
C LEU A 676 -30.19 -33.18 -40.76
N VAL A 677 -30.82 -32.14 -40.21
CA VAL A 677 -31.87 -31.38 -40.91
C VAL A 677 -31.54 -29.90 -40.74
N PHE A 678 -31.26 -29.25 -41.88
CA PHE A 678 -31.28 -27.79 -42.00
C PHE A 678 -32.59 -27.27 -41.42
N ASN A 679 -32.53 -26.55 -40.30
CA ASN A 679 -33.70 -25.85 -39.78
C ASN A 679 -33.39 -24.37 -39.57
N ASN A 680 -34.21 -23.57 -40.23
CA ASN A 680 -34.17 -22.12 -40.26
C ASN A 680 -34.59 -21.52 -38.90
N GLY A 681 -33.77 -20.59 -38.39
CA GLY A 681 -34.25 -19.42 -37.67
C GLY A 681 -34.37 -19.50 -36.14
N ARG A 682 -33.47 -18.81 -35.42
CA ARG A 682 -33.73 -17.50 -34.79
C ARG A 682 -32.47 -17.01 -34.07
N ALA A 683 -31.82 -16.00 -34.61
CA ALA A 683 -30.92 -15.15 -33.85
C ALA A 683 -31.74 -14.33 -32.82
N PRO A 684 -31.19 -14.01 -31.64
CA PRO A 684 -31.78 -12.97 -30.79
C PRO A 684 -31.72 -11.66 -31.58
N GLN A 685 -32.89 -11.05 -31.83
CA GLN A 685 -32.97 -9.72 -32.44
C GLN A 685 -32.38 -8.70 -31.48
N VAL A 686 -31.14 -8.30 -31.71
CA VAL A 686 -30.60 -7.06 -31.16
C VAL A 686 -31.16 -5.93 -32.01
N SER A 687 -32.09 -5.16 -31.44
CA SER A 687 -32.67 -3.98 -32.06
C SER A 687 -31.60 -2.89 -32.15
N LEU A 688 -30.97 -2.77 -33.31
CA LEU A 688 -30.23 -1.59 -33.73
C LEU A 688 -31.24 -0.50 -34.12
N VAL A 689 -31.70 0.28 -33.14
CA VAL A 689 -32.26 1.61 -33.38
C VAL A 689 -31.34 2.62 -32.71
N ALA A 690 -30.74 3.43 -33.57
CA ALA A 690 -29.81 4.49 -33.26
C ALA A 690 -30.38 5.50 -32.25
N GLU A 691 -29.58 5.80 -31.23
CA GLU A 691 -29.55 7.15 -30.67
C GLU A 691 -28.09 7.61 -30.70
N ARG A 692 -27.75 8.35 -31.77
CA ARG A 692 -26.52 9.14 -31.88
C ARG A 692 -26.54 10.21 -30.80
N ALA A 693 -26.06 9.89 -29.61
CA ALA A 693 -25.54 10.86 -28.65
C ALA A 693 -24.02 10.97 -28.85
N SER A 694 -23.51 12.19 -28.80
CA SER A 694 -22.19 12.63 -29.24
C SER A 694 -21.01 11.82 -28.67
N LEU A 695 -20.37 11.03 -29.54
CA LEU A 695 -19.12 10.28 -29.35
C LEU A 695 -17.85 11.16 -29.28
N ALA A 696 -17.97 12.46 -29.01
CA ALA A 696 -16.82 13.37 -28.97
C ALA A 696 -16.15 13.49 -27.59
N ASP A 697 -16.85 13.16 -26.49
CA ASP A 697 -16.29 13.31 -25.13
C ASP A 697 -15.67 12.02 -24.56
N VAL A 698 -15.85 10.86 -25.19
CA VAL A 698 -15.32 9.56 -24.71
C VAL A 698 -13.94 9.24 -25.31
N VAL A 699 -13.66 9.72 -26.53
CA VAL A 699 -12.38 9.45 -27.22
C VAL A 699 -11.21 10.22 -26.59
N ASP A 700 -11.46 11.34 -25.90
CA ASP A 700 -10.42 12.10 -25.18
C ASP A 700 -10.06 11.49 -23.80
N GLN A 701 -10.84 10.52 -23.29
CA GLN A 701 -10.50 9.78 -22.06
C GLN A 701 -9.72 8.49 -22.32
N ALA A 702 -9.91 7.83 -23.47
CA ALA A 702 -9.21 6.57 -23.80
C ALA A 702 -7.70 6.75 -24.08
N ASN A 703 -7.27 7.95 -24.51
CA ASN A 703 -5.86 8.23 -24.83
C ASN A 703 -5.04 8.81 -23.66
N ARG A 704 -5.57 8.82 -22.43
CA ARG A 704 -4.77 9.10 -21.25
C ARG A 704 -4.36 7.79 -20.60
N THR A 705 -3.11 7.38 -20.81
CA THR A 705 -2.33 6.60 -19.84
C THR A 705 -2.27 7.37 -18.52
N GLN A 706 -3.37 7.39 -17.78
CA GLN A 706 -3.45 7.83 -16.41
C GLN A 706 -3.40 6.58 -15.54
N ARG A 707 -2.40 6.52 -14.66
CA ARG A 707 -2.41 5.63 -13.50
C ARG A 707 -3.81 5.68 -12.86
N PRO A 708 -4.43 4.53 -12.53
CA PRO A 708 -5.72 4.52 -11.86
C PRO A 708 -5.60 5.31 -10.55
N SER A 709 -6.51 6.26 -10.33
CA SER A 709 -6.53 7.02 -9.09
C SER A 709 -7.20 6.22 -7.96
N SER A 710 -6.68 6.39 -6.75
CA SER A 710 -7.20 5.86 -5.47
C SER A 710 -8.70 6.12 -5.19
N GLU A 711 -9.39 6.92 -6.02
CA GLU A 711 -10.80 7.29 -5.84
C GLU A 711 -11.77 6.15 -6.21
N ASN A 712 -11.45 5.31 -7.20
CA ASN A 712 -12.35 4.22 -7.59
C ASN A 712 -12.42 3.09 -6.55
N ALA A 713 -11.33 2.85 -5.80
CA ALA A 713 -11.30 1.88 -4.71
C ALA A 713 -12.08 2.34 -3.45
N ARG A 714 -12.17 3.66 -3.22
CA ARG A 714 -12.94 4.24 -2.10
C ARG A 714 -14.45 3.99 -2.25
N SER A 715 -14.95 4.01 -3.47
CA SER A 715 -16.38 3.81 -3.76
C SER A 715 -16.84 2.37 -3.57
N ALA A 716 -15.99 1.38 -3.87
CA ALA A 716 -16.29 -0.04 -3.65
C ALA A 716 -16.32 -0.42 -2.16
N SER A 717 -15.43 0.18 -1.36
CA SER A 717 -15.36 -0.05 0.10
C SER A 717 -16.58 0.51 0.87
N ALA A 718 -17.31 1.46 0.28
CA ALA A 718 -18.49 2.07 0.89
C ALA A 718 -19.79 1.26 0.71
N ALA A 719 -19.79 0.22 -0.15
CA ALA A 719 -21.01 -0.46 -0.59
C ALA A 719 -21.34 -1.77 0.14
N GLN A 720 -20.47 -2.30 1.02
CA GLN A 720 -20.78 -3.50 1.80
C GLN A 720 -21.38 -3.14 3.18
N PRO A 721 -22.52 -3.74 3.58
CA PRO A 721 -23.13 -3.50 4.87
C PRO A 721 -22.20 -3.99 5.98
N SER A 722 -21.81 -3.06 6.85
CA SER A 722 -20.90 -3.29 7.96
C SER A 722 -21.48 -4.30 8.96
N ALA A 723 -21.04 -5.56 8.87
CA ALA A 723 -21.06 -6.46 10.01
C ALA A 723 -20.06 -5.89 11.04
N THR A 724 -20.52 -5.70 12.26
CA THR A 724 -19.75 -5.13 13.38
C THR A 724 -18.54 -5.99 13.68
N ASN A 725 -17.37 -5.58 13.17
CA ASN A 725 -16.11 -6.26 13.37
C ASN A 725 -15.50 -5.84 14.74
N PRO A 726 -15.20 -6.78 15.67
CA PRO A 726 -14.78 -6.46 17.05
C PRO A 726 -13.37 -5.85 17.20
N LEU A 727 -12.61 -5.72 16.11
CA LEU A 727 -11.19 -5.29 16.14
C LEU A 727 -10.95 -3.78 15.96
N ARG A 728 -11.99 -2.96 15.76
CA ARG A 728 -11.88 -1.50 15.55
C ARG A 728 -11.31 -0.69 16.73
N LEU A 729 -10.85 -1.34 17.81
CA LEU A 729 -10.50 -0.69 19.08
C LEU A 729 -8.99 -0.63 19.39
N PHE A 730 -8.11 -1.22 18.57
CA PHE A 730 -6.69 -1.31 18.91
C PHE A 730 -5.82 -0.47 17.97
N SER A 731 -5.38 0.70 18.46
CA SER A 731 -4.28 1.44 17.82
C SER A 731 -2.95 0.78 18.17
N LEU A 732 -2.20 0.30 17.18
CA LEU A 732 -0.83 -0.20 17.43
C LEU A 732 0.05 0.94 17.95
N ASN A 733 0.80 0.69 19.02
CA ASN A 733 1.69 1.71 19.56
C ASN A 733 2.91 1.90 18.65
N CYS A 734 3.35 0.88 17.90
CA CYS A 734 4.42 1.01 16.90
C CYS A 734 4.08 2.04 15.83
N VAL A 735 2.81 2.16 15.42
CA VAL A 735 2.34 3.18 14.47
C VAL A 735 2.38 4.58 15.10
N LYS A 736 2.07 4.70 16.40
CA LYS A 736 2.22 5.97 17.14
C LYS A 736 3.70 6.38 17.24
N GLU A 737 4.57 5.44 17.59
CA GLU A 737 6.01 5.67 17.64
C GLU A 737 6.56 6.05 16.26
N HIS A 738 6.12 5.38 15.19
CA HIS A 738 6.49 5.70 13.81
C HIS A 738 6.15 7.14 13.45
N LYS A 739 4.90 7.57 13.65
CA LYS A 739 4.45 8.95 13.37
C LYS A 739 5.23 9.98 14.17
N LYS A 740 5.61 9.64 15.41
CA LYS A 740 6.41 10.52 16.26
C LYS A 740 7.85 10.66 15.75
N VAL A 741 8.49 9.55 15.35
CA VAL A 741 9.83 9.57 14.74
C VAL A 741 9.80 10.29 13.38
N GLU A 742 8.76 10.08 12.57
CA GLU A 742 8.56 10.77 11.29
C GLU A 742 8.43 12.30 11.49
N LYS A 743 7.61 12.73 12.46
CA LYS A 743 7.48 14.14 12.84
C LYS A 743 8.82 14.73 13.27
N ILE A 744 9.59 14.01 14.08
CA ILE A 744 10.92 14.44 14.52
C ILE A 744 11.91 14.49 13.35
N SER A 745 11.90 13.52 12.44
CA SER A 745 12.75 13.49 11.26
C SER A 745 12.52 14.71 10.37
N LYS A 746 11.25 15.05 10.09
CA LYS A 746 10.89 16.24 9.32
C LYS A 746 11.36 17.54 10.00
N LEU A 747 11.27 17.63 11.32
CA LEU A 747 11.78 18.78 12.08
C LEU A 747 13.31 18.87 12.02
N LEU A 748 14.01 17.73 12.15
CA LEU A 748 15.48 17.69 12.07
C LEU A 748 16.00 18.05 10.68
N GLU A 749 15.31 17.64 9.61
CA GLU A 749 15.63 18.05 8.24
C GLU A 749 15.50 19.57 8.06
N LYS A 750 14.42 20.18 8.60
CA LYS A 750 14.23 21.63 8.59
C LYS A 750 15.33 22.38 9.34
N ILE A 751 15.74 21.90 10.52
CA ILE A 751 16.79 22.55 11.31
C ILE A 751 18.19 22.35 10.68
N LYS A 752 18.43 21.22 9.98
CA LYS A 752 19.75 20.91 9.38
C LYS A 752 20.02 21.56 8.03
N TYR A 753 19.00 21.82 7.22
CA TYR A 753 19.18 22.46 5.90
C TYR A 753 19.87 23.84 6.01
N GLU A 754 19.72 24.52 7.16
CA GLU A 754 20.31 25.82 7.44
C GLU A 754 21.83 25.80 7.71
N ASN A 755 22.38 24.71 8.27
CA ASN A 755 23.82 24.66 8.58
C ASN A 755 24.71 24.39 7.35
N ARG A 756 24.13 24.09 6.18
CA ARG A 756 24.90 23.74 4.97
C ARG A 756 25.21 24.92 4.05
N GLU A 757 24.54 26.07 4.20
CA GLU A 757 24.76 27.22 3.32
C GLU A 757 25.91 28.14 3.78
N ASP A 758 26.32 28.10 5.05
CA ASP A 758 27.38 28.98 5.58
C ASP A 758 28.83 28.46 5.41
N ASP A 759 29.04 27.17 5.13
CA ASP A 759 30.39 26.58 4.97
C ASP A 759 30.94 26.63 3.52
N GLY A 760 30.24 27.31 2.60
CA GLY A 760 30.52 27.26 1.15
C GLY A 760 31.27 28.46 0.53
N SER A 761 31.60 29.53 1.27
CA SER A 761 32.15 30.75 0.66
C SER A 761 33.45 31.26 1.30
N SER A 762 34.54 30.49 1.20
CA SER A 762 35.89 31.01 1.42
C SER A 762 36.96 30.15 0.74
N GLN A 763 37.01 30.17 -0.60
CA GLN A 763 38.22 29.84 -1.37
C GLN A 763 38.15 30.42 -2.80
N ALA A 764 39.29 30.98 -3.25
CA ALA A 764 39.59 31.68 -4.53
C ALA A 764 39.11 33.16 -4.58
N ASP A 765 39.93 34.20 -4.85
CA ASP A 765 41.12 34.29 -5.70
C ASP A 765 42.13 35.34 -5.20
N GLY A 766 43.41 35.08 -5.48
CA GLY A 766 44.50 36.05 -5.33
C GLY A 766 44.93 36.67 -6.66
N SER A 767 45.61 37.84 -6.54
CA SER A 767 46.56 38.44 -7.51
C SER A 767 45.93 39.00 -8.81
N SER A 768 46.19 40.21 -9.33
CA SER A 768 47.21 41.26 -9.13
C SER A 768 46.84 42.46 -10.03
N ASN A 769 47.10 43.72 -9.64
CA ASN A 769 47.87 44.63 -10.51
C ASN A 769 48.43 45.88 -9.79
N GLN A 770 49.50 46.39 -10.39
CA GLN A 770 50.57 47.26 -9.89
C GLN A 770 50.24 48.75 -9.68
N GLY A 771 50.99 49.39 -8.77
CA GLY A 771 51.55 50.72 -9.07
C GLY A 771 52.14 51.54 -7.91
N ARG A 772 53.49 51.61 -7.90
CA ARG A 772 54.38 52.70 -7.43
C ARG A 772 54.51 53.05 -5.93
N ARG A 773 55.71 52.76 -5.40
CA ARG A 773 56.49 53.41 -4.29
C ARG A 773 56.68 54.94 -4.53
N PRO A 774 57.27 55.78 -3.61
CA PRO A 774 58.09 55.45 -2.41
C PRO A 774 57.99 56.35 -1.12
N VAL A 775 58.46 55.79 0.00
CA VAL A 775 59.43 56.35 1.01
C VAL A 775 59.04 57.49 1.99
N MET A 776 59.61 57.35 3.20
CA MET A 776 59.65 58.21 4.42
C MET A 776 58.37 58.18 5.28
N GLY A 777 58.44 58.13 6.61
CA GLY A 777 59.54 58.23 7.56
C GLY A 777 58.98 58.17 8.98
N VAL A 778 59.89 57.86 9.91
CA VAL A 778 59.82 57.99 11.37
C VAL A 778 58.78 58.99 11.91
N MET A 779 57.85 58.49 12.72
CA MET A 779 57.69 58.81 14.16
C MET A 779 56.68 57.87 14.80
#